data_AF-A0A1V2TGW9-F1
#
_entry.id   AF-A0A1V2TGW9-F1
#
_cell.length_a   1.000
_cell.length_b   1.000
_cell.length_c   1.000
_cell.angle_alpha   90.00
_cell.angle_beta   90.00
_cell.angle_gamma   90.00
#
_symmetry.space_group_name_H-M   'P 1'
#
loop_
_entity.id
_entity.type
_entity.pdbx_description
1 polymer ?
#
loop_
_entity_poly.entity_id
_entity_poly.type
_entity_poly.pdbx_seq_one_letter_code
_entity_poly.pdbx_strand_id
1 'polypeptide(L)'
;MARSVFRDRNDAGRVLARLLTRYRDDPDVVVLALPRGGVPVAYEVAEALAAPLDVLVVRKLGSPANPELALGAIASGGVLVTNDDVLRSEDVDAEVLERVTRIEERELHRREREYRGERPIVDIAGRTVIVVDDGLATGATMHAAVRALRRLGPARLVVAVPAAPQSSCEELAEQVDEVVCATTPSPFYAVGNSYWDFEQTTDEQVRELLARSAAHPEDTMASPDPHAAIRQVLIPVSDGTPPDDVLLDLVGDARLVLIGEASHGTTEFYAARANMTRKLIEQKGFSAVAVEADWPDAYRVNRFVRGQGTDTDAEQALRDFERFPTWMWRNTVVRDFVTWLRQHNARSRAEQIGFYGLDLYSMRRSAGEVISYLESVDPDAARRARDRYACFDRHADEQRYGYAAAFGAGESCEDQVVAQLVEMQRLTTEHLATDDSADPDERFYAEQNAHLVSDAEEYYRMMFGTRVSTWNLRDQHMFRTLIALSRHLEQRLGRMAKIVVWAHNSHLGDARATEMGAAGELNLGQLVRQSHPTASRLIGFSTHTGTVTAAEAWDGPARTMRVQPSLDGSVENLLHGIDRDQFLLRFDTDTTPEALRSALLERAIGVVYRPQSERRSHYFHTRPADQFDALIHIDETTALPPLDRISHRGPAEPGETYPYAV
;
A
#
# COMPACT_ATOMS: atom_id res chain seq x y z
N MET A 1 -15.24 -0.89 4.43
CA MET A 1 -15.52 -0.09 3.21
C MET A 1 -14.97 -0.86 2.01
N ALA A 2 -15.51 -0.63 0.81
CA ALA A 2 -15.22 -1.38 -0.41
C ALA A 2 -13.80 -1.13 -0.95
N ARG A 3 -13.11 -2.21 -1.35
CA ARG A 3 -11.71 -2.23 -1.83
C ARG A 3 -11.56 -1.89 -3.31
N SER A 4 -11.71 -0.62 -3.70
CA SER A 4 -11.47 -0.13 -5.06
C SER A 4 -9.98 -0.19 -5.48
N VAL A 5 -9.63 -1.13 -6.35
CA VAL A 5 -8.27 -1.35 -6.89
C VAL A 5 -8.07 -0.65 -8.22
N PHE A 6 -9.03 -0.77 -9.14
CA PHE A 6 -8.95 -0.24 -10.51
C PHE A 6 -9.63 1.11 -10.61
N ARG A 7 -9.10 2.03 -11.41
CA ARG A 7 -9.75 3.33 -11.65
C ARG A 7 -11.12 3.14 -12.31
N ASP A 8 -11.15 2.39 -13.40
CA ASP A 8 -12.33 2.12 -14.23
C ASP A 8 -12.14 0.77 -14.95
N ARG A 9 -13.09 0.38 -15.80
CA ARG A 9 -13.01 -0.88 -16.56
C ARG A 9 -11.86 -0.93 -17.57
N ASN A 10 -11.46 0.22 -18.14
CA ASN A 10 -10.34 0.25 -19.08
C ASN A 10 -9.02 0.03 -18.35
N ASP A 11 -8.83 0.67 -17.18
CA ASP A 11 -7.66 0.44 -16.31
C ASP A 11 -7.56 -1.04 -15.91
N ALA A 12 -8.67 -1.64 -15.47
CA ALA A 12 -8.73 -3.08 -15.19
C ALA A 12 -8.37 -3.96 -16.39
N GLY A 13 -8.83 -3.61 -17.59
CA GLY A 13 -8.48 -4.29 -18.83
C GLY A 13 -6.99 -4.21 -19.15
N ARG A 14 -6.36 -3.04 -18.93
CA ARG A 14 -4.90 -2.87 -19.11
C ARG A 14 -4.09 -3.68 -18.12
N VAL A 15 -4.51 -3.76 -16.86
CA VAL A 15 -3.87 -4.63 -15.86
C VAL A 15 -3.97 -6.09 -16.30
N LEU A 16 -5.17 -6.52 -16.68
CA LEU A 16 -5.43 -7.89 -17.10
C LEU A 16 -4.64 -8.26 -18.37
N ALA A 17 -4.51 -7.33 -19.31
CA ALA A 17 -3.72 -7.50 -20.53
C ALA A 17 -2.24 -7.78 -20.25
N ARG A 18 -1.65 -7.11 -19.25
CA ARG A 18 -0.24 -7.36 -18.86
C ARG A 18 -0.03 -8.79 -18.39
N LEU A 19 -0.99 -9.36 -17.65
CA LEU A 19 -0.96 -10.75 -17.19
C LEU A 19 -1.16 -11.78 -18.33
N LEU A 20 -1.65 -11.33 -19.49
CA LEU A 20 -1.92 -12.15 -20.66
C LEU A 20 -0.88 -11.99 -21.78
N THR A 21 0.19 -11.21 -21.58
CA THR A 21 1.17 -10.86 -22.62
C THR A 21 1.78 -12.04 -23.37
N ARG A 22 1.87 -13.23 -22.78
CA ARG A 22 2.31 -14.46 -23.47
C ARG A 22 1.43 -14.88 -24.66
N TYR A 23 0.21 -14.35 -24.76
CA TYR A 23 -0.73 -14.60 -25.86
C TYR A 23 -0.66 -13.53 -26.96
N ARG A 24 0.24 -12.56 -26.84
CA ARG A 24 0.38 -11.46 -27.81
C ARG A 24 0.90 -12.00 -29.15
N ASP A 25 0.35 -11.45 -30.23
CA ASP A 25 0.71 -11.75 -31.62
C ASP A 25 0.50 -13.22 -32.03
N ASP A 26 -0.24 -14.00 -31.23
CA ASP A 26 -0.66 -15.35 -31.57
C ASP A 26 -1.91 -15.30 -32.47
N PRO A 27 -1.81 -15.70 -33.75
CA PRO A 27 -2.91 -15.60 -34.71
C PRO A 27 -4.10 -16.51 -34.37
N ASP A 28 -3.91 -17.50 -33.48
CA ASP A 28 -4.95 -18.44 -33.06
C ASP A 28 -5.70 -17.94 -31.80
N VAL A 29 -5.36 -16.78 -31.25
CA VAL A 29 -6.04 -16.20 -30.08
C VAL A 29 -7.29 -15.43 -30.50
N VAL A 30 -8.39 -15.63 -29.78
CA VAL A 30 -9.64 -14.86 -29.90
C VAL A 30 -10.07 -14.40 -28.52
N VAL A 31 -10.42 -13.11 -28.39
CA VAL A 31 -10.95 -12.55 -27.15
C VAL A 31 -12.47 -12.45 -27.23
N LEU A 32 -13.17 -13.08 -26.29
CA LEU A 32 -14.63 -13.03 -26.17
C LEU A 32 -15.04 -12.27 -24.90
N ALA A 33 -15.83 -11.22 -25.07
CA ALA A 33 -16.34 -10.42 -23.96
C ALA A 33 -17.73 -10.89 -23.51
N LEU A 34 -17.95 -11.01 -22.20
CA LEU A 34 -19.30 -11.12 -21.64
C LEU A 34 -19.93 -9.72 -21.49
N PRO A 35 -21.02 -9.41 -22.22
CA PRO A 35 -21.62 -8.08 -22.17
C PRO A 35 -22.48 -7.87 -20.91
N ARG A 36 -22.62 -6.63 -20.43
CA ARG A 36 -22.07 -5.38 -21.03
C ARG A 36 -20.72 -4.99 -20.45
N GLY A 37 -20.53 -5.21 -19.15
CA GLY A 37 -19.38 -4.76 -18.39
C GLY A 37 -18.05 -5.37 -18.84
N GLY A 38 -18.03 -6.61 -19.32
CA GLY A 38 -16.82 -7.24 -19.81
C GLY A 38 -16.25 -6.63 -21.10
N VAL A 39 -17.03 -5.88 -21.89
CA VAL A 39 -16.59 -5.39 -23.20
C VAL A 39 -15.47 -4.34 -23.11
N PRO A 40 -15.56 -3.28 -22.27
CA PRO A 40 -14.43 -2.36 -22.06
C PRO A 40 -13.15 -3.04 -21.58
N VAL A 41 -13.27 -4.03 -20.70
CA VAL A 41 -12.11 -4.79 -20.20
C VAL A 41 -11.50 -5.63 -21.33
N ALA A 42 -12.34 -6.36 -22.07
CA ALA A 42 -11.93 -7.21 -23.17
C ALA A 42 -11.34 -6.42 -24.35
N TYR A 43 -11.81 -5.19 -24.58
CA TYR A 43 -11.26 -4.30 -25.60
C TYR A 43 -9.78 -4.00 -25.34
N GLU A 44 -9.43 -3.57 -24.13
CA GLU A 44 -8.03 -3.29 -23.78
C GLU A 44 -7.17 -4.57 -23.83
N VAL A 45 -7.73 -5.73 -23.47
CA VAL A 45 -7.05 -7.04 -23.63
C VAL A 45 -6.81 -7.37 -25.11
N ALA A 46 -7.84 -7.26 -25.95
CA ALA A 46 -7.75 -7.58 -27.37
C ALA A 46 -6.75 -6.67 -28.11
N GLU A 47 -6.80 -5.37 -27.85
CA GLU A 47 -5.85 -4.38 -28.40
C GLU A 47 -4.41 -4.70 -27.99
N ALA A 48 -4.18 -5.00 -26.70
CA ALA A 48 -2.84 -5.28 -26.20
C ALA A 48 -2.26 -6.62 -26.69
N LEU A 49 -3.10 -7.58 -27.05
CA LEU A 49 -2.71 -8.88 -27.58
C LEU A 49 -2.67 -8.93 -29.12
N ALA A 50 -3.14 -7.88 -29.79
CA ALA A 50 -3.39 -7.86 -31.23
C ALA A 50 -4.31 -9.01 -31.70
N ALA A 51 -5.35 -9.29 -30.90
CA ALA A 51 -6.30 -10.39 -31.14
C ALA A 51 -7.70 -9.87 -31.50
N PRO A 52 -8.49 -10.60 -32.31
CA PRO A 52 -9.87 -10.24 -32.61
C PRO A 52 -10.74 -10.25 -31.34
N LEU A 53 -11.58 -9.22 -31.21
CA LEU A 53 -12.59 -9.09 -30.17
C LEU A 53 -14.00 -9.39 -30.72
N ASP A 54 -14.74 -10.26 -30.03
CA ASP A 54 -16.19 -10.45 -30.24
C ASP A 54 -16.92 -10.55 -28.89
N VAL A 55 -18.25 -10.50 -28.92
CA VAL A 55 -19.11 -10.70 -27.77
C VAL A 55 -19.62 -12.12 -27.69
N LEU A 56 -19.71 -12.64 -26.47
CA LEU A 56 -20.39 -13.89 -26.13
C LEU A 56 -21.63 -13.56 -25.30
N VAL A 57 -22.80 -13.56 -25.92
CA VAL A 57 -24.06 -13.35 -25.20
C VAL A 57 -24.46 -14.66 -24.53
N VAL A 58 -24.56 -14.64 -23.20
CA VAL A 58 -24.98 -15.80 -22.40
C VAL A 58 -26.24 -15.47 -21.64
N ARG A 59 -27.21 -16.37 -21.63
CA ARG A 59 -28.45 -16.27 -20.86
C ARG A 59 -28.63 -17.51 -20.00
N LYS A 60 -28.93 -17.31 -18.73
CA LYS A 60 -29.29 -18.40 -17.81
C LYS A 60 -30.75 -18.78 -18.07
N LEU A 61 -31.04 -20.08 -18.02
CA LEU A 61 -32.41 -20.59 -18.05
C LEU A 61 -32.89 -20.76 -16.60
N GLY A 62 -33.63 -19.79 -16.08
CA GLY A 62 -34.16 -19.84 -14.71
C GLY A 62 -35.35 -20.81 -14.59
N SER A 63 -35.50 -21.44 -13.43
CA SER A 63 -36.70 -22.21 -13.11
C SER A 63 -37.92 -21.28 -13.06
N PRO A 64 -39.09 -21.64 -13.63
CA PRO A 64 -40.29 -20.82 -13.51
C PRO A 64 -40.74 -20.59 -12.06
N ALA A 65 -40.48 -21.54 -11.17
CA ALA A 65 -40.81 -21.43 -9.75
C ALA A 65 -39.79 -20.60 -8.97
N ASN A 66 -38.52 -20.63 -9.39
CA ASN A 66 -37.43 -19.86 -8.80
C ASN A 66 -36.46 -19.38 -9.88
N PRO A 67 -36.61 -18.14 -10.38
CA PRO A 67 -35.78 -17.61 -11.46
C PRO A 67 -34.28 -17.60 -11.17
N GLU A 68 -33.87 -17.60 -9.89
CA GLU A 68 -32.45 -17.65 -9.49
C GLU A 68 -31.86 -19.06 -9.58
N LEU A 69 -32.69 -20.10 -9.58
CA LEU A 69 -32.26 -21.49 -9.77
C LEU A 69 -32.09 -21.79 -11.27
N ALA A 70 -30.86 -22.02 -11.71
CA ALA A 70 -30.55 -22.23 -13.12
C ALA A 70 -30.78 -23.68 -13.57
N LEU A 71 -31.80 -23.90 -14.40
CA LEU A 71 -32.07 -25.14 -15.15
C LEU A 71 -30.98 -25.44 -16.21
N GLY A 72 -30.30 -24.40 -16.66
CA GLY A 72 -29.33 -24.46 -17.73
C GLY A 72 -28.88 -23.08 -18.18
N ALA A 73 -28.25 -23.01 -19.35
CA ALA A 73 -27.88 -21.78 -20.01
C ALA A 73 -27.85 -21.94 -21.52
N ILE A 74 -28.07 -20.83 -22.22
CA ILE A 74 -27.86 -20.71 -23.65
C ILE A 74 -26.77 -19.68 -23.93
N ALA A 75 -26.03 -19.86 -25.02
CA ALA A 75 -25.02 -18.91 -25.46
C ALA A 75 -25.06 -18.70 -26.97
N SER A 76 -24.36 -17.66 -27.44
CA SER A 76 -24.10 -17.41 -28.85
C SER A 76 -23.67 -18.68 -29.60
N GLY A 77 -24.14 -18.82 -30.84
CA GLY A 77 -23.91 -20.02 -31.65
C GLY A 77 -24.93 -21.15 -31.43
N GLY A 78 -26.04 -20.88 -30.73
CA GLY A 78 -27.16 -21.84 -30.57
C GLY A 78 -26.86 -22.96 -29.57
N VAL A 79 -25.92 -22.75 -28.65
CA VAL A 79 -25.51 -23.76 -27.69
C VAL A 79 -26.45 -23.75 -26.48
N LEU A 80 -27.13 -24.87 -26.24
CA LEU A 80 -27.95 -25.10 -25.04
C LEU A 80 -27.26 -26.08 -24.09
N VAL A 81 -26.98 -25.65 -22.86
CA VAL A 81 -26.43 -26.49 -21.78
C VAL A 81 -27.49 -26.67 -20.71
N THR A 82 -27.79 -27.91 -20.35
CA THR A 82 -28.74 -28.26 -19.27
C THR A 82 -28.02 -28.66 -17.98
N ASN A 83 -28.68 -28.45 -16.85
CA ASN A 83 -28.27 -28.98 -15.56
C ASN A 83 -29.21 -30.14 -15.18
N ASP A 84 -28.83 -31.36 -15.57
CA ASP A 84 -29.69 -32.54 -15.47
C ASP A 84 -30.07 -32.89 -14.02
N ASP A 85 -29.23 -32.56 -13.04
CA ASP A 85 -29.52 -32.79 -11.63
C ASP A 85 -30.62 -31.86 -11.11
N VAL A 86 -30.59 -30.58 -11.51
CA VAL A 86 -31.64 -29.59 -11.16
C VAL A 86 -32.95 -29.91 -11.87
N LEU A 87 -32.88 -30.32 -13.15
CA LEU A 87 -34.06 -30.72 -13.91
C LEU A 87 -34.78 -31.90 -13.24
N ARG A 88 -34.03 -32.88 -12.72
CA ARG A 88 -34.59 -34.02 -11.97
C ARG A 88 -35.14 -33.63 -10.60
N SER A 89 -34.46 -32.73 -9.87
CA SER A 89 -34.89 -32.36 -8.51
C SER A 89 -36.14 -31.48 -8.50
N GLU A 90 -36.31 -30.64 -9.52
CA GLU A 90 -37.45 -29.72 -9.66
C GLU A 90 -38.62 -30.32 -10.44
N ASP A 91 -38.52 -31.59 -10.88
CA ASP A 91 -39.50 -32.29 -11.72
C ASP A 91 -39.90 -31.47 -12.97
N VAL A 92 -38.90 -30.82 -13.60
CA VAL A 92 -39.12 -29.95 -14.75
C VAL A 92 -39.24 -30.80 -16.00
N ASP A 93 -40.42 -30.80 -16.60
CA ASP A 93 -40.66 -31.48 -17.86
C ASP A 93 -39.99 -30.77 -19.05
N ALA A 94 -39.87 -31.51 -20.16
CA ALA A 94 -39.21 -31.01 -21.38
C ALA A 94 -39.95 -29.81 -22.00
N GLU A 95 -41.28 -29.72 -21.84
CA GLU A 95 -42.10 -28.66 -22.42
C GLU A 95 -41.84 -27.32 -21.71
N VAL A 96 -41.71 -27.35 -20.38
CA VAL A 96 -41.32 -26.19 -19.56
C VAL A 96 -39.92 -25.71 -19.94
N LEU A 97 -38.94 -26.62 -20.04
CA LEU A 97 -37.57 -26.27 -20.43
C LEU A 97 -37.52 -25.66 -21.84
N GLU A 98 -38.24 -26.23 -22.81
CA GLU A 98 -38.30 -25.70 -24.18
C GLU A 98 -38.96 -24.31 -24.22
N ARG A 99 -39.99 -24.08 -23.41
CA ARG A 99 -40.63 -22.76 -23.30
C ARG A 99 -39.66 -21.71 -22.74
N VAL A 100 -38.96 -22.02 -21.65
CA VAL A 100 -37.96 -21.11 -21.06
C VAL A 100 -36.82 -20.84 -22.04
N THR A 101 -36.29 -21.89 -22.68
CA THR A 101 -35.24 -21.80 -23.70
C THR A 101 -35.62 -20.84 -24.81
N ARG A 102 -36.83 -20.98 -25.38
CA ARG A 102 -37.31 -20.14 -26.49
C ARG A 102 -37.46 -18.67 -26.13
N ILE A 103 -37.85 -18.36 -24.89
CA ILE A 103 -37.96 -16.98 -24.40
C ILE A 103 -36.57 -16.36 -24.32
N GLU A 104 -35.64 -17.08 -23.69
CA GLU A 104 -34.27 -16.63 -23.50
C GLU A 104 -33.51 -16.53 -24.84
N GLU A 105 -33.76 -17.44 -25.78
CA GLU A 105 -33.19 -17.41 -27.14
C GLU A 105 -33.60 -16.16 -27.90
N ARG A 106 -34.86 -15.70 -27.79
CA ARG A 106 -35.30 -14.46 -28.45
C ARG A 106 -34.53 -13.25 -27.93
N GLU A 107 -34.33 -13.16 -26.62
CA GLU A 107 -33.56 -12.08 -26.01
C GLU A 107 -32.08 -12.17 -26.37
N LEU A 108 -31.52 -13.39 -26.41
CA LEU A 108 -30.15 -13.63 -26.87
C LEU A 108 -29.96 -13.11 -28.30
N HIS A 109 -30.80 -13.52 -29.25
CA HIS A 109 -30.73 -13.06 -30.64
C HIS A 109 -30.95 -11.54 -30.78
N ARG A 110 -31.79 -10.93 -29.93
CA ARG A 110 -31.98 -9.47 -29.91
C ARG A 110 -30.67 -8.78 -29.57
N ARG A 111 -29.99 -9.18 -28.50
CA ARG A 111 -28.71 -8.61 -28.05
C ARG A 111 -27.57 -8.89 -29.02
N GLU A 112 -27.52 -10.08 -29.62
CA GLU A 112 -26.52 -10.39 -30.64
C GLU A 112 -26.63 -9.45 -31.84
N ARG A 113 -27.84 -9.21 -32.34
CA ARG A 113 -28.06 -8.24 -33.43
C ARG A 113 -27.74 -6.81 -32.99
N GLU A 114 -28.07 -6.46 -31.76
CA GLU A 114 -27.78 -5.14 -31.20
C GLU A 114 -26.27 -4.86 -31.13
N TYR A 115 -25.43 -5.86 -30.81
CA TYR A 115 -23.98 -5.68 -30.68
C TYR A 115 -23.19 -5.96 -31.97
N ARG A 116 -23.51 -7.05 -32.68
CA ARG A 116 -22.78 -7.44 -33.89
C ARG A 116 -23.34 -6.80 -35.16
N GLY A 117 -24.61 -6.37 -35.16
CA GLY A 117 -25.30 -6.01 -36.40
C GLY A 117 -25.41 -7.23 -37.32
N GLU A 118 -24.88 -7.12 -38.54
CA GLU A 118 -24.81 -8.22 -39.52
C GLU A 118 -23.46 -8.96 -39.50
N ARG A 119 -22.54 -8.61 -38.58
CA ARG A 119 -21.23 -9.28 -38.51
C ARG A 119 -21.40 -10.76 -38.09
N PRO A 120 -20.70 -11.69 -38.77
CA PRO A 120 -20.74 -13.10 -38.39
C PRO A 120 -20.07 -13.32 -37.02
N ILE A 121 -20.47 -14.40 -36.35
CA ILE A 121 -19.81 -14.85 -35.11
C ILE A 121 -18.38 -15.28 -35.44
N VAL A 122 -17.41 -14.91 -34.61
CA VAL A 122 -16.04 -15.38 -34.77
C VAL A 122 -15.96 -16.89 -34.58
N ASP A 123 -15.29 -17.58 -35.52
CA ASP A 123 -15.02 -19.01 -35.39
C ASP A 123 -13.94 -19.24 -34.33
N ILE A 124 -14.25 -20.12 -33.39
CA ILE A 124 -13.40 -20.44 -32.23
C ILE A 124 -12.95 -21.90 -32.19
N ALA A 125 -13.41 -22.73 -33.14
CA ALA A 125 -13.04 -24.14 -33.16
C ALA A 125 -11.52 -24.29 -33.38
N GLY A 126 -10.87 -25.06 -32.51
CA GLY A 126 -9.42 -25.29 -32.58
C GLY A 126 -8.55 -24.08 -32.21
N ARG A 127 -9.14 -22.97 -31.74
CA ARG A 127 -8.42 -21.73 -31.36
C ARG A 127 -8.22 -21.60 -29.86
N THR A 128 -7.34 -20.68 -29.46
CA THR A 128 -7.19 -20.25 -28.07
C THR A 128 -8.22 -19.15 -27.78
N VAL A 129 -9.17 -19.43 -26.89
CA VAL A 129 -10.25 -18.51 -26.55
C VAL A 129 -10.00 -17.91 -25.16
N ILE A 130 -9.91 -16.58 -25.09
CA ILE A 130 -9.82 -15.84 -23.83
C ILE A 130 -11.17 -15.18 -23.56
N VAL A 131 -11.89 -15.64 -22.53
CA VAL A 131 -13.19 -15.07 -22.15
C VAL A 131 -13.02 -14.10 -21.00
N VAL A 132 -13.52 -12.88 -21.21
CA VAL A 132 -13.30 -11.74 -20.33
C VAL A 132 -14.62 -11.21 -19.78
N ASP A 133 -14.63 -10.88 -18.50
CA ASP A 133 -15.71 -10.16 -17.81
C ASP A 133 -15.13 -9.07 -16.88
N ASP A 134 -15.93 -8.13 -16.41
CA ASP A 134 -15.47 -7.07 -15.49
C ASP A 134 -15.24 -7.54 -14.04
N GLY A 135 -15.67 -8.75 -13.73
CA GLY A 135 -15.30 -9.48 -12.52
C GLY A 135 -16.24 -10.63 -12.25
N LEU A 136 -15.93 -11.44 -11.25
CA LEU A 136 -16.79 -12.57 -10.85
C LEU A 136 -17.25 -12.36 -9.42
N ALA A 137 -18.57 -12.35 -9.22
CA ALA A 137 -19.12 -12.54 -7.87
C ALA A 137 -19.26 -14.04 -7.59
N THR A 138 -20.34 -14.65 -8.06
CA THR A 138 -20.58 -16.10 -7.96
C THR A 138 -20.07 -16.88 -9.17
N GLY A 139 -19.63 -16.18 -10.22
CA GLY A 139 -19.16 -16.81 -11.46
C GLY A 139 -20.24 -17.51 -12.29
N ALA A 140 -21.52 -17.50 -11.91
CA ALA A 140 -22.56 -18.30 -12.58
C ALA A 140 -22.68 -18.05 -14.09
N THR A 141 -22.60 -16.79 -14.53
CA THR A 141 -22.59 -16.43 -15.96
C THR A 141 -21.34 -16.96 -16.66
N MET A 142 -20.18 -16.87 -16.01
CA MET A 142 -18.91 -17.39 -16.52
C MET A 142 -18.92 -18.92 -16.63
N HIS A 143 -19.46 -19.65 -15.64
CA HIS A 143 -19.64 -21.11 -15.74
C HIS A 143 -20.57 -21.51 -16.88
N ALA A 144 -21.62 -20.72 -17.14
CA ALA A 144 -22.48 -20.92 -18.29
C ALA A 144 -21.73 -20.68 -19.61
N ALA A 145 -20.94 -19.60 -19.68
CA ALA A 145 -20.09 -19.28 -20.82
C ALA A 145 -19.09 -20.40 -21.12
N VAL A 146 -18.33 -20.84 -20.10
CA VAL A 146 -17.34 -21.93 -20.20
C VAL A 146 -17.97 -23.22 -20.71
N ARG A 147 -19.11 -23.63 -20.15
CA ARG A 147 -19.81 -24.85 -20.59
C ARG A 147 -20.27 -24.77 -22.04
N ALA A 148 -20.75 -23.60 -22.47
CA ALA A 148 -21.16 -23.40 -23.85
C ALA A 148 -19.96 -23.44 -24.81
N LEU A 149 -18.88 -22.74 -24.47
CA LEU A 149 -17.67 -22.68 -25.30
C LEU A 149 -17.00 -24.04 -25.44
N ARG A 150 -16.96 -24.88 -24.39
CA ARG A 150 -16.40 -26.24 -24.50
C ARG A 150 -17.12 -27.08 -25.56
N ARG A 151 -18.41 -26.85 -25.82
CA ARG A 151 -19.15 -27.54 -26.90
C ARG A 151 -18.79 -27.05 -28.30
N LEU A 152 -18.23 -25.85 -28.42
CA LEU A 152 -17.75 -25.27 -29.67
C LEU A 152 -16.30 -25.70 -30.00
N GLY A 153 -15.65 -26.45 -29.10
CA GLY A 153 -14.37 -27.11 -29.36
C GLY A 153 -13.14 -26.19 -29.52
N PRO A 154 -12.90 -25.20 -28.65
CA PRO A 154 -11.64 -24.47 -28.65
C PRO A 154 -10.47 -25.39 -28.29
N ALA A 155 -9.28 -25.12 -28.83
CA ALA A 155 -8.06 -25.84 -28.48
C ALA A 155 -7.61 -25.52 -27.04
N ARG A 156 -7.80 -24.26 -26.62
CA ARG A 156 -7.53 -23.79 -25.26
C ARG A 156 -8.59 -22.79 -24.84
N LEU A 157 -9.04 -22.87 -23.61
CA LEU A 157 -10.02 -21.97 -23.01
C LEU A 157 -9.40 -21.32 -21.77
N VAL A 158 -9.30 -19.99 -21.80
CA VAL A 158 -8.76 -19.15 -20.73
C VAL A 158 -9.87 -18.26 -20.22
N VAL A 159 -10.05 -18.20 -18.90
CA VAL A 159 -10.93 -17.20 -18.26
C VAL A 159 -10.05 -16.10 -17.70
N ALA A 160 -10.36 -14.85 -18.04
CA ALA A 160 -9.60 -13.70 -17.58
C ALA A 160 -10.52 -12.65 -16.97
N VAL A 161 -10.30 -12.31 -15.69
CA VAL A 161 -11.14 -11.34 -14.96
C VAL A 161 -10.31 -10.42 -14.07
N PRO A 162 -10.69 -9.15 -13.89
CA PRO A 162 -9.94 -8.25 -13.02
C PRO A 162 -10.04 -8.61 -11.53
N ALA A 163 -11.25 -8.91 -11.04
CA ALA A 163 -11.47 -9.23 -9.63
C ALA A 163 -12.47 -10.36 -9.43
N ALA A 164 -12.15 -11.30 -8.53
CA ALA A 164 -13.01 -12.42 -8.16
C ALA A 164 -12.67 -12.99 -6.78
N PRO A 165 -13.60 -13.67 -6.07
CA PRO A 165 -13.23 -14.50 -4.92
C PRO A 165 -12.24 -15.58 -5.32
N GLN A 166 -11.30 -15.89 -4.43
CA GLN A 166 -10.34 -17.00 -4.59
C GLN A 166 -11.07 -18.32 -4.88
N SER A 167 -12.15 -18.61 -4.15
CA SER A 167 -12.96 -19.82 -4.34
C SER A 167 -13.56 -19.92 -5.74
N SER A 168 -14.09 -18.82 -6.29
CA SER A 168 -14.65 -18.80 -7.64
C SER A 168 -13.58 -19.03 -8.71
N CYS A 169 -12.34 -18.58 -8.47
CA CYS A 169 -11.21 -18.86 -9.37
C CYS A 169 -10.81 -20.33 -9.34
N GLU A 170 -10.76 -20.92 -8.14
CA GLU A 170 -10.44 -22.35 -7.95
C GLU A 170 -11.48 -23.26 -8.60
N GLU A 171 -12.77 -22.97 -8.41
CA GLU A 171 -13.88 -23.72 -9.03
C GLU A 171 -13.86 -23.64 -10.58
N LEU A 172 -13.47 -22.49 -11.14
CA LEU A 172 -13.34 -22.32 -12.59
C LEU A 172 -12.09 -23.03 -13.13
N ALA A 173 -10.99 -23.04 -12.38
CA ALA A 173 -9.73 -23.66 -12.81
C ALA A 173 -9.87 -25.17 -13.04
N GLU A 174 -10.87 -25.82 -12.45
CA GLU A 174 -11.20 -27.23 -12.73
C GLU A 174 -11.86 -27.46 -14.11
N GLN A 175 -12.38 -26.40 -14.75
CA GLN A 175 -13.19 -26.48 -15.98
C GLN A 175 -12.50 -25.89 -17.22
N VAL A 176 -11.50 -25.05 -17.01
CA VAL A 176 -10.77 -24.33 -18.07
C VAL A 176 -9.29 -24.68 -18.04
N ASP A 177 -8.58 -24.36 -19.12
CA ASP A 177 -7.16 -24.67 -19.21
C ASP A 177 -6.32 -23.66 -18.41
N GLU A 178 -6.88 -22.47 -18.17
CA GLU A 178 -6.26 -21.45 -17.33
C GLU A 178 -7.27 -20.40 -16.81
N VAL A 179 -7.07 -19.96 -15.56
CA VAL A 179 -7.76 -18.79 -14.98
C VAL A 179 -6.73 -17.71 -14.68
N VAL A 180 -6.95 -16.51 -15.23
CA VAL A 180 -6.13 -15.32 -14.98
C VAL A 180 -6.98 -14.31 -14.21
N CYS A 181 -6.67 -14.10 -12.94
CA CYS A 181 -7.34 -13.13 -12.08
C CYS A 181 -6.34 -12.08 -11.61
N ALA A 182 -6.63 -10.79 -11.81
CA ALA A 182 -5.69 -9.73 -11.42
C ALA A 182 -5.66 -9.52 -9.89
N THR A 183 -6.80 -9.60 -9.21
CA THR A 183 -6.88 -9.56 -7.75
C THR A 183 -7.99 -10.44 -7.17
N THR A 184 -7.72 -11.03 -6.00
CA THR A 184 -8.67 -11.87 -5.27
C THR A 184 -8.99 -11.30 -3.88
N PRO A 185 -9.74 -10.19 -3.79
CA PRO A 185 -9.94 -9.50 -2.52
C PRO A 185 -10.77 -10.33 -1.53
N SER A 186 -10.39 -10.30 -0.26
CA SER A 186 -11.07 -11.01 0.83
C SER A 186 -11.29 -10.11 2.06
N PRO A 187 -12.54 -9.91 2.53
CA PRO A 187 -13.78 -10.48 2.01
C PRO A 187 -14.21 -9.88 0.67
N PHE A 188 -14.79 -10.71 -0.21
CA PHE A 188 -15.37 -10.26 -1.48
C PHE A 188 -16.85 -9.94 -1.30
N TYR A 189 -17.27 -8.72 -1.66
CA TYR A 189 -18.66 -8.29 -1.53
C TYR A 189 -19.36 -8.19 -2.89
N ALA A 190 -18.77 -7.42 -3.82
CA ALA A 190 -19.34 -7.18 -5.15
C ALA A 190 -18.22 -6.81 -6.13
N VAL A 191 -18.45 -7.06 -7.43
CA VAL A 191 -17.49 -6.71 -8.49
C VAL A 191 -17.18 -5.21 -8.49
N GLY A 192 -18.22 -4.37 -8.44
CA GLY A 192 -18.07 -2.91 -8.48
C GLY A 192 -17.24 -2.32 -7.34
N ASN A 193 -17.09 -3.05 -6.24
CA ASN A 193 -16.22 -2.61 -5.14
C ASN A 193 -14.75 -2.61 -5.51
N SER A 194 -14.34 -3.30 -6.58
CA SER A 194 -12.95 -3.31 -7.05
C SER A 194 -12.62 -2.11 -7.93
N TYR A 195 -13.59 -1.22 -8.18
CA TYR A 195 -13.47 -0.09 -9.09
C TYR A 195 -13.73 1.24 -8.36
N TRP A 196 -12.99 2.29 -8.72
CA TRP A 196 -13.27 3.65 -8.26
C TRP A 196 -14.46 4.25 -9.02
N ASP A 197 -14.49 4.02 -10.34
CA ASP A 197 -15.60 4.30 -11.23
C ASP A 197 -16.17 2.99 -11.78
N PHE A 198 -17.40 2.68 -11.40
CA PHE A 198 -18.15 1.51 -11.87
C PHE A 198 -19.47 1.90 -12.53
N GLU A 199 -19.50 3.02 -13.25
CA GLU A 199 -20.67 3.44 -14.02
C GLU A 199 -21.16 2.34 -14.97
N GLN A 200 -22.47 2.28 -15.20
CA GLN A 200 -23.04 1.18 -15.98
C GLN A 200 -22.66 1.30 -17.46
N THR A 201 -21.98 0.29 -18.01
CA THR A 201 -21.67 0.24 -19.45
C THR A 201 -22.96 0.17 -20.27
N THR A 202 -23.10 1.11 -21.20
CA THR A 202 -24.25 1.23 -22.10
C THR A 202 -24.09 0.38 -23.36
N ASP A 203 -25.21 0.05 -24.01
CA ASP A 203 -25.19 -0.69 -25.28
C ASP A 203 -24.53 0.11 -26.42
N GLU A 204 -24.54 1.45 -26.35
CA GLU A 204 -23.80 2.32 -27.28
C GLU A 204 -22.29 2.15 -27.11
N GLN A 205 -21.78 2.20 -25.87
CA GLN A 205 -20.35 1.97 -25.59
C GLN A 205 -19.90 0.58 -26.06
N VAL A 206 -20.73 -0.45 -25.87
CA VAL A 206 -20.43 -1.80 -26.38
C VAL A 206 -20.29 -1.78 -27.90
N ARG A 207 -21.23 -1.15 -28.62
CA ARG A 207 -21.17 -1.04 -30.08
C ARG A 207 -19.94 -0.27 -30.56
N GLU A 208 -19.61 0.85 -29.91
CA GLU A 208 -18.46 1.68 -30.25
C GLU A 208 -17.14 0.91 -30.14
N LEU A 209 -16.92 0.22 -29.00
CA LEU A 209 -15.70 -0.56 -28.77
C LEU A 209 -15.56 -1.73 -29.75
N LEU A 210 -16.65 -2.44 -30.03
CA LEU A 210 -16.64 -3.53 -31.01
C LEU A 210 -16.43 -3.03 -32.45
N ALA A 211 -16.91 -1.82 -32.78
CA ALA A 211 -16.69 -1.22 -34.09
C ALA A 211 -15.23 -0.75 -34.24
N ARG A 212 -14.66 -0.14 -33.20
CA ARG A 212 -13.25 0.28 -33.16
C ARG A 212 -12.30 -0.90 -33.33
N SER A 213 -12.51 -1.99 -32.60
CA SER A 213 -11.67 -3.20 -32.73
C SER A 213 -11.76 -3.82 -34.13
N ALA A 214 -12.96 -3.84 -34.74
CA ALA A 214 -13.14 -4.39 -36.09
C ALA A 214 -12.56 -3.50 -37.21
N ALA A 215 -12.44 -2.20 -37.00
CA ALA A 215 -11.91 -1.25 -37.97
C ALA A 215 -10.38 -1.23 -38.05
N HIS A 216 -9.66 -1.85 -37.10
CA HIS A 216 -8.20 -1.78 -36.99
C HIS A 216 -7.50 -3.16 -36.88
N PRO A 217 -7.68 -4.13 -37.82
CA PRO A 217 -6.91 -5.38 -37.75
C PRO A 217 -5.43 -5.22 -38.18
N GLU A 218 -5.12 -4.24 -39.04
CA GLU A 218 -3.79 -4.09 -39.67
C GLU A 218 -3.03 -2.83 -39.23
N ASP A 219 -3.65 -1.96 -38.43
CA ASP A 219 -3.09 -0.66 -38.00
C ASP A 219 -3.34 -0.45 -36.49
N THR A 220 -3.12 -1.50 -35.69
CA THR A 220 -2.98 -1.37 -34.24
C THR A 220 -1.77 -0.47 -33.99
N MET A 221 -2.02 0.83 -33.81
CA MET A 221 -1.05 1.70 -33.16
C MET A 221 -0.71 1.04 -31.82
N ALA A 222 0.43 0.35 -31.76
CA ALA A 222 0.96 -0.19 -30.53
C ALA A 222 0.80 0.89 -29.45
N SER A 223 0.11 0.56 -28.36
CA SER A 223 0.09 1.41 -27.17
C SER A 223 1.51 1.92 -26.95
N PRO A 224 1.73 3.25 -26.89
CA PRO A 224 3.06 3.82 -26.94
C PRO A 224 3.96 3.10 -25.93
N ASP A 225 5.10 2.58 -26.41
CA ASP A 225 6.02 1.79 -25.59
C ASP A 225 6.25 2.52 -24.26
N PRO A 226 5.79 1.95 -23.13
CA PRO A 226 5.84 2.65 -21.85
C PRO A 226 7.29 2.94 -21.47
N HIS A 227 8.25 2.11 -21.90
CA HIS A 227 9.66 2.38 -21.68
C HIS A 227 10.15 3.59 -22.49
N ALA A 228 9.71 3.75 -23.74
CA ALA A 228 10.04 4.94 -24.54
C ALA A 228 9.48 6.22 -23.90
N ALA A 229 8.24 6.20 -23.41
CA ALA A 229 7.65 7.34 -22.69
C ALA A 229 8.42 7.67 -21.40
N ILE A 230 8.78 6.67 -20.61
CA ILE A 230 9.56 6.87 -19.37
C ILE A 230 10.96 7.40 -19.67
N ARG A 231 11.64 6.91 -20.71
CA ARG A 231 12.96 7.41 -21.14
C ARG A 231 12.98 8.89 -21.50
N GLN A 232 11.85 9.46 -21.92
CA GLN A 232 11.76 10.89 -22.26
C GLN A 232 11.70 11.80 -21.03
N VAL A 233 11.25 11.28 -19.89
CA VAL A 233 11.00 12.08 -18.67
C VAL A 233 11.90 11.71 -17.49
N LEU A 234 12.67 10.63 -17.58
CA LEU A 234 13.59 10.24 -16.53
C LEU A 234 14.69 11.28 -16.30
N ILE A 235 15.06 11.45 -15.04
CA ILE A 235 16.12 12.36 -14.62
C ILE A 235 17.23 11.50 -13.98
N PRO A 236 18.49 11.59 -14.44
CA PRO A 236 19.58 10.81 -13.86
C PRO A 236 19.82 11.20 -12.40
N VAL A 237 20.14 10.22 -11.57
CA VAL A 237 20.52 10.40 -10.15
C VAL A 237 21.90 9.81 -9.91
N SER A 238 22.55 10.23 -8.82
CA SER A 238 23.82 9.67 -8.36
C SER A 238 23.66 9.15 -6.94
N ASP A 239 23.90 7.86 -6.74
CA ASP A 239 23.68 7.14 -5.47
C ASP A 239 22.28 7.41 -4.88
N GLY A 240 21.26 7.25 -5.74
CA GLY A 240 19.86 7.53 -5.41
C GLY A 240 19.53 9.00 -5.11
N THR A 241 20.49 9.92 -5.25
CA THR A 241 20.31 11.34 -4.95
C THR A 241 20.16 12.15 -6.25
N PRO A 242 19.05 12.89 -6.45
CA PRO A 242 18.91 13.76 -7.61
C PRO A 242 19.86 14.96 -7.56
N PRO A 243 20.16 15.59 -8.71
CA PRO A 243 20.89 16.86 -8.75
C PRO A 243 20.25 17.91 -7.82
N ASP A 244 21.08 18.74 -7.19
CA ASP A 244 20.63 19.73 -6.20
C ASP A 244 19.51 20.62 -6.78
N ASP A 245 19.67 21.17 -7.98
CA ASP A 245 18.69 22.03 -8.64
C ASP A 245 17.34 21.31 -8.85
N VAL A 246 17.37 20.04 -9.26
CA VAL A 246 16.18 19.20 -9.44
C VAL A 246 15.48 18.95 -8.10
N LEU A 247 16.24 18.60 -7.05
CA LEU A 247 15.69 18.38 -5.71
C LEU A 247 15.04 19.64 -5.15
N LEU A 248 15.73 20.77 -5.27
CA LEU A 248 15.27 22.06 -4.76
C LEU A 248 14.03 22.58 -5.49
N ASP A 249 13.93 22.30 -6.79
CA ASP A 249 12.74 22.59 -7.60
C ASP A 249 11.56 21.69 -7.22
N LEU A 250 11.77 20.37 -7.16
CA LEU A 250 10.75 19.40 -6.72
C LEU A 250 10.17 19.78 -5.35
N VAL A 251 11.03 20.16 -4.40
CA VAL A 251 10.60 20.59 -3.07
C VAL A 251 9.89 21.95 -3.10
N GLY A 252 10.33 22.89 -3.95
CA GLY A 252 9.73 24.22 -4.04
C GLY A 252 9.66 24.92 -2.67
N ASP A 253 8.45 25.34 -2.29
CA ASP A 253 8.13 25.96 -1.00
C ASP A 253 7.52 24.99 0.03
N ALA A 254 7.56 23.68 -0.25
CA ALA A 254 7.03 22.69 0.67
C ALA A 254 7.68 22.79 2.05
N ARG A 255 6.85 22.60 3.07
CA ARG A 255 7.22 22.63 4.47
C ARG A 255 7.41 21.24 5.04
N LEU A 256 6.70 20.25 4.51
CA LEU A 256 6.79 18.86 4.91
C LEU A 256 7.30 18.06 3.70
N VAL A 257 8.53 17.55 3.78
CA VAL A 257 9.09 16.70 2.72
C VAL A 257 9.23 15.31 3.29
N LEU A 258 8.39 14.41 2.80
CA LEU A 258 8.34 13.04 3.24
C LEU A 258 9.16 12.22 2.23
N ILE A 259 10.23 11.59 2.71
CA ILE A 259 11.12 10.74 1.93
C ILE A 259 11.00 9.28 2.37
N GLY A 260 10.44 8.46 1.49
CA GLY A 260 10.12 7.06 1.66
C GLY A 260 11.32 6.12 1.58
N GLU A 261 11.03 4.83 1.69
CA GLU A 261 11.90 3.74 1.28
C GLU A 261 11.05 2.51 0.93
N ALA A 262 11.47 1.72 -0.07
CA ALA A 262 10.77 0.49 -0.45
C ALA A 262 11.10 -0.69 0.48
N SER A 263 12.12 -0.51 1.34
CA SER A 263 12.49 -1.48 2.36
C SER A 263 13.26 -0.87 3.53
N HIS A 264 13.08 -1.40 4.74
CA HIS A 264 13.78 -0.94 5.95
C HIS A 264 15.26 -1.35 6.07
N GLY A 265 15.78 -2.10 5.10
CA GLY A 265 17.07 -2.79 5.20
C GLY A 265 18.04 -2.51 4.06
N THR A 266 17.92 -1.38 3.37
CA THR A 266 18.67 -1.11 2.13
C THR A 266 19.58 0.11 2.26
N THR A 267 20.87 -0.07 1.98
CA THR A 267 21.90 0.97 2.17
C THR A 267 21.63 2.22 1.34
N GLU A 268 21.29 2.03 0.06
CA GLU A 268 21.15 3.12 -0.90
C GLU A 268 19.96 4.02 -0.57
N PHE A 269 18.85 3.44 -0.07
CA PHE A 269 17.67 4.22 0.36
C PHE A 269 18.01 5.10 1.55
N TYR A 270 18.70 4.56 2.57
CA TYR A 270 19.14 5.35 3.72
C TYR A 270 20.15 6.44 3.31
N ALA A 271 21.10 6.11 2.41
CA ALA A 271 22.11 7.05 1.95
C ALA A 271 21.51 8.21 1.15
N ALA A 272 20.60 7.91 0.21
CA ALA A 272 19.88 8.90 -0.56
C ALA A 272 19.02 9.82 0.33
N ARG A 273 18.28 9.24 1.29
CA ARG A 273 17.54 10.00 2.31
C ARG A 273 18.45 10.95 3.08
N ALA A 274 19.58 10.44 3.60
CA ALA A 274 20.55 11.24 4.33
C ALA A 274 21.10 12.40 3.48
N ASN A 275 21.48 12.12 2.23
CA ASN A 275 22.05 13.12 1.32
C ASN A 275 21.03 14.21 0.96
N MET A 276 19.81 13.83 0.55
CA MET A 276 18.74 14.79 0.27
C MET A 276 18.42 15.64 1.50
N THR A 277 18.31 15.05 2.69
CA THR A 277 18.05 15.78 3.93
C THR A 277 19.16 16.79 4.24
N ARG A 278 20.44 16.44 4.05
CA ARG A 278 21.56 17.39 4.24
C ARG A 278 21.39 18.62 3.33
N LYS A 279 21.07 18.40 2.06
CA LYS A 279 20.84 19.48 1.09
C LYS A 279 19.66 20.37 1.46
N LEU A 280 18.56 19.77 1.93
CA LEU A 280 17.37 20.51 2.36
C LEU A 280 17.64 21.35 3.62
N ILE A 281 18.41 20.82 4.58
CA ILE A 281 18.86 21.58 5.75
C ILE A 281 19.73 22.76 5.31
N GLU A 282 20.77 22.50 4.50
CA GLU A 282 21.76 23.51 4.12
C GLU A 282 21.21 24.59 3.19
N GLN A 283 20.26 24.26 2.32
CA GLN A 283 19.83 25.15 1.21
C GLN A 283 18.36 25.59 1.28
N LYS A 284 17.49 24.91 2.04
CA LYS A 284 16.05 25.24 2.13
C LYS A 284 15.56 25.56 3.55
N GLY A 285 16.46 25.52 4.55
CA GLY A 285 16.17 25.93 5.92
C GLY A 285 15.30 24.95 6.71
N PHE A 286 15.36 23.66 6.35
CA PHE A 286 14.72 22.59 7.11
C PHE A 286 15.32 22.51 8.51
N SER A 287 14.44 22.48 9.52
CA SER A 287 14.79 22.65 10.93
C SER A 287 14.65 21.36 11.76
N ALA A 288 14.10 20.30 11.17
CA ALA A 288 13.96 19.02 11.85
C ALA A 288 13.94 17.84 10.88
N VAL A 289 14.36 16.69 11.40
CA VAL A 289 14.18 15.38 10.78
C VAL A 289 13.31 14.55 11.72
N ALA A 290 12.14 14.16 11.27
CA ALA A 290 11.25 13.27 11.98
C ALA A 290 11.32 11.87 11.34
N VAL A 291 11.41 10.81 12.14
CA VAL A 291 11.63 9.45 11.66
C VAL A 291 10.57 8.51 12.21
N GLU A 292 10.24 7.45 11.47
CA GLU A 292 9.38 6.33 11.89
C GLU A 292 10.08 5.51 13.00
N ALA A 293 10.32 6.14 14.15
CA ALA A 293 11.01 5.59 15.28
C ALA A 293 10.31 5.94 16.58
N ASP A 294 10.61 5.18 17.62
CA ASP A 294 10.17 5.43 18.97
C ASP A 294 10.56 6.84 19.45
N TRP A 295 9.57 7.56 19.99
CA TRP A 295 9.72 8.92 20.50
C TRP A 295 10.85 9.08 21.54
N PRO A 296 10.90 8.29 22.64
CA PRO A 296 11.96 8.42 23.65
C PRO A 296 13.35 8.06 23.13
N ASP A 297 13.48 7.04 22.27
CA ASP A 297 14.78 6.61 21.74
C ASP A 297 15.37 7.68 20.80
N ALA A 298 14.52 8.27 19.95
CA ALA A 298 14.91 9.39 19.10
C ALA A 298 15.23 10.66 19.91
N TYR A 299 14.64 10.84 21.10
CA TYR A 299 14.95 11.97 21.97
C TYR A 299 16.39 11.93 22.50
N ARG A 300 16.94 10.75 22.80
CA ARG A 300 18.36 10.62 23.14
C ARG A 300 19.26 11.09 22.00
N VAL A 301 18.95 10.70 20.76
CA VAL A 301 19.63 11.18 19.57
C VAL A 301 19.48 12.70 19.42
N ASN A 302 18.29 13.25 19.67
CA ASN A 302 18.05 14.69 19.62
C ASN A 302 18.96 15.47 20.58
N ARG A 303 19.02 15.01 21.85
CA ARG A 303 19.88 15.61 22.87
C ARG A 303 21.34 15.56 22.40
N PHE A 304 21.78 14.40 21.91
CA PHE A 304 23.11 14.25 21.34
C PHE A 304 23.34 15.23 20.19
N VAL A 305 22.51 15.31 19.14
CA VAL A 305 22.82 16.20 18.00
C VAL A 305 22.79 17.68 18.38
N ARG A 306 22.16 18.04 19.50
CA ARG A 306 22.02 19.43 19.98
C ARG A 306 23.05 19.89 20.99
N GLY A 307 24.07 19.10 21.32
CA GLY A 307 25.03 19.54 22.34
C GLY A 307 24.70 19.08 23.76
N GLN A 308 23.61 18.34 23.96
CA GLN A 308 23.05 18.02 25.27
C GLN A 308 23.33 16.55 25.63
N GLY A 309 23.16 16.21 26.90
CA GLY A 309 23.38 14.85 27.42
C GLY A 309 24.86 14.51 27.63
N THR A 310 25.12 13.22 27.87
CA THR A 310 26.46 12.68 28.22
C THR A 310 27.08 11.82 27.13
N ASP A 311 26.34 11.50 26.06
CA ASP A 311 26.84 10.68 24.95
C ASP A 311 27.97 11.40 24.20
N THR A 312 29.05 10.66 23.95
CA THR A 312 30.28 11.22 23.36
C THR A 312 30.39 10.99 21.85
N ASP A 313 29.62 10.05 21.31
CA ASP A 313 29.58 9.71 19.90
C ASP A 313 28.17 9.26 19.46
N ALA A 314 27.96 9.17 18.13
CA ALA A 314 26.67 8.80 17.56
C ALA A 314 26.27 7.34 17.86
N GLU A 315 27.23 6.43 18.02
CA GLU A 315 26.90 5.02 18.31
C GLU A 315 26.34 4.87 19.72
N GLN A 316 26.82 5.67 20.68
CA GLN A 316 26.28 5.81 22.03
C GLN A 316 24.88 6.41 22.01
N ALA A 317 24.65 7.47 21.25
CA ALA A 317 23.34 8.11 21.13
C ALA A 317 22.28 7.17 20.52
N LEU A 318 22.71 6.26 19.64
CA LEU A 318 21.85 5.26 19.01
C LEU A 318 21.68 3.98 19.85
N ARG A 319 22.17 3.93 21.10
CA ARG A 319 22.09 2.73 21.96
C ARG A 319 20.70 2.35 22.38
N ASP A 320 19.78 3.31 22.42
CA ASP A 320 18.42 3.05 22.92
C ASP A 320 17.53 2.33 21.92
N PHE A 321 17.90 2.30 20.64
CA PHE A 321 17.24 1.50 19.62
C PHE A 321 17.57 0.01 19.75
N GLU A 322 17.16 -0.60 20.86
CA GLU A 322 17.42 -2.01 21.22
C GLU A 322 16.27 -2.95 20.81
N ARG A 323 15.09 -2.38 20.53
CA ARG A 323 13.89 -3.15 20.15
C ARG A 323 14.01 -3.67 18.72
N PHE A 324 13.36 -4.80 18.45
CA PHE A 324 13.27 -5.32 17.09
C PHE A 324 12.53 -4.31 16.20
N PRO A 325 12.97 -4.02 14.96
CA PRO A 325 14.25 -4.39 14.37
C PRO A 325 15.43 -3.56 14.92
N THR A 326 16.52 -4.22 15.30
CA THR A 326 17.69 -3.53 15.86
C THR A 326 18.55 -2.79 14.83
N TRP A 327 18.22 -2.83 13.54
CA TRP A 327 19.06 -2.23 12.48
C TRP A 327 18.47 -0.97 11.84
N MET A 328 17.15 -0.75 11.97
CA MET A 328 16.43 0.28 11.22
C MET A 328 17.02 1.68 11.48
N TRP A 329 17.25 2.01 12.75
CA TRP A 329 17.86 3.29 13.14
C TRP A 329 19.29 3.16 13.65
N ARG A 330 19.73 1.95 13.97
CA ARG A 330 21.05 1.64 14.53
C ARG A 330 21.94 0.94 13.48
N ASN A 331 22.24 1.69 12.43
CA ASN A 331 23.08 1.26 11.31
C ASN A 331 24.17 2.28 10.97
N THR A 332 25.07 1.91 10.06
CA THR A 332 26.21 2.75 9.67
C THR A 332 25.80 4.07 9.03
N VAL A 333 24.74 4.08 8.22
CA VAL A 333 24.30 5.30 7.50
C VAL A 333 23.70 6.32 8.46
N VAL A 334 22.81 5.87 9.37
CA VAL A 334 22.21 6.74 10.38
C VAL A 334 23.26 7.26 11.36
N ARG A 335 24.23 6.43 11.78
CA ARG A 335 25.38 6.89 12.59
C ARG A 335 26.12 8.03 11.92
N ASP A 336 26.43 7.90 10.62
CA ASP A 336 27.18 8.91 9.87
C ASP A 336 26.34 10.19 9.68
N PHE A 337 25.03 10.05 9.46
CA PHE A 337 24.09 11.17 9.40
C PHE A 337 23.97 11.92 10.73
N VAL A 338 23.78 11.20 11.85
CA VAL A 338 23.70 11.77 13.21
C VAL A 338 25.01 12.47 13.60
N THR A 339 26.14 11.89 13.23
CA THR A 339 27.47 12.51 13.40
C THR A 339 27.57 13.83 12.64
N TRP A 340 27.17 13.83 11.37
CA TRP A 340 27.12 15.05 10.57
C TRP A 340 26.16 16.09 11.16
N LEU A 341 24.99 15.68 11.64
CA LEU A 341 23.98 16.58 12.20
C LEU A 341 24.50 17.27 13.48
N ARG A 342 25.20 16.53 14.35
CA ARG A 342 25.89 17.12 15.52
C ARG A 342 26.95 18.14 15.10
N GLN A 343 27.75 17.84 14.08
CA GLN A 343 28.77 18.76 13.57
C GLN A 343 28.16 20.01 12.92
N HIS A 344 27.05 19.85 12.20
CA HIS A 344 26.29 20.95 11.61
C HIS A 344 25.74 21.87 12.71
N ASN A 345 25.06 21.31 13.71
CA ASN A 345 24.50 22.06 14.84
C ASN A 345 25.56 22.76 15.71
N ALA A 346 26.80 22.25 15.73
CA ALA A 346 27.89 22.93 16.43
C ALA A 346 28.26 24.28 15.81
N ARG A 347 27.85 24.56 14.56
CA ARG A 347 28.12 25.82 13.85
C ARG A 347 27.22 26.97 14.32
N SER A 348 26.01 26.68 14.78
CA SER A 348 25.04 27.68 15.24
C SER A 348 24.22 27.17 16.42
N ARG A 349 24.30 27.86 17.56
CA ARG A 349 23.44 27.58 18.72
C ARG A 349 22.00 28.06 18.55
N ALA A 350 21.76 29.02 17.66
CA ALA A 350 20.42 29.59 17.42
C ALA A 350 19.58 28.75 16.45
N GLU A 351 20.23 28.03 15.53
CA GLU A 351 19.57 27.29 14.45
C GLU A 351 19.91 25.79 14.52
N GLN A 352 19.73 25.19 15.70
CA GLN A 352 19.96 23.76 15.85
C GLN A 352 18.83 22.96 15.21
N ILE A 353 19.21 21.98 14.40
CA ILE A 353 18.32 21.02 13.76
C ILE A 353 18.04 19.87 14.73
N GLY A 354 16.77 19.51 14.92
CA GLY A 354 16.40 18.41 15.79
C GLY A 354 16.18 17.08 15.05
N PHE A 355 16.23 15.98 15.80
CA PHE A 355 15.96 14.62 15.35
C PHE A 355 14.82 14.05 16.22
N TYR A 356 13.72 13.59 15.62
CA TYR A 356 12.49 13.27 16.36
C TYR A 356 11.93 11.93 15.94
N GLY A 357 11.38 11.17 16.88
CA GLY A 357 10.56 9.99 16.58
C GLY A 357 9.14 10.42 16.22
N LEU A 358 8.35 9.48 15.71
CA LEU A 358 6.92 9.69 15.43
C LEU A 358 6.08 8.48 15.88
N ASP A 359 6.70 7.34 16.13
CA ASP A 359 6.03 6.05 16.30
C ASP A 359 5.56 5.82 17.74
N LEU A 360 4.62 4.89 17.93
CA LEU A 360 3.86 4.73 19.18
C LEU A 360 4.21 3.51 20.04
N TYR A 361 5.20 2.71 19.64
CA TYR A 361 5.36 1.39 20.24
C TYR A 361 5.97 1.41 21.65
N SER A 362 6.74 2.44 22.01
CA SER A 362 7.49 2.55 23.26
C SER A 362 6.64 2.98 24.47
N MET A 363 5.53 2.29 24.75
CA MET A 363 4.55 2.68 25.78
C MET A 363 5.17 2.77 27.18
N ARG A 364 5.76 1.69 27.71
CA ARG A 364 6.32 1.67 29.07
C ARG A 364 7.46 2.66 29.25
N ARG A 365 8.33 2.74 28.24
CA ARG A 365 9.44 3.70 28.25
C ARG A 365 8.92 5.13 28.31
N SER A 366 7.91 5.46 27.49
CA SER A 366 7.28 6.78 27.49
C SER A 366 6.61 7.12 28.81
N ALA A 367 5.95 6.14 29.46
CA ALA A 367 5.43 6.31 30.82
C ALA A 367 6.54 6.65 31.83
N GLY A 368 7.68 5.97 31.72
CA GLY A 368 8.89 6.26 32.50
C GLY A 368 9.41 7.69 32.30
N GLU A 369 9.48 8.17 31.05
CA GLU A 369 9.91 9.55 30.73
C GLU A 369 8.96 10.59 31.32
N VAL A 370 7.64 10.36 31.30
CA VAL A 370 6.65 11.24 31.95
C VAL A 370 6.92 11.31 33.46
N ILE A 371 7.13 10.16 34.11
CA ILE A 371 7.42 10.11 35.54
C ILE A 371 8.74 10.84 35.85
N SER A 372 9.80 10.59 35.08
CA SER A 372 11.10 11.22 35.28
C SER A 372 11.06 12.74 35.12
N TYR A 373 10.29 13.24 34.15
CA TYR A 373 10.06 14.68 34.00
C TYR A 373 9.34 15.25 35.23
N LEU A 374 8.24 14.62 35.65
CA LEU A 374 7.46 15.06 36.80
C LEU A 374 8.25 15.00 38.10
N GLU A 375 9.16 14.04 38.29
CA GLU A 375 10.04 14.00 39.47
C GLU A 375 10.85 15.29 39.65
N SER A 376 11.23 15.93 38.53
CA SER A 376 12.01 17.16 38.55
C SER A 376 11.17 18.42 38.77
N VAL A 377 9.92 18.45 38.29
CA VAL A 377 9.07 19.66 38.28
C VAL A 377 7.93 19.64 39.31
N ASP A 378 7.34 18.47 39.58
CA ASP A 378 6.25 18.27 40.55
C ASP A 378 6.29 16.82 41.10
N PRO A 379 7.06 16.57 42.19
CA PRO A 379 7.20 15.24 42.78
C PRO A 379 5.87 14.63 43.26
N ASP A 380 4.84 15.44 43.52
CA ASP A 380 3.53 14.96 43.92
C ASP A 380 2.73 14.45 42.71
N ALA A 381 2.81 15.16 41.57
CA ALA A 381 2.32 14.67 40.29
C ALA A 381 3.06 13.41 39.84
N ALA A 382 4.37 13.32 40.07
CA ALA A 382 5.14 12.11 39.77
C ALA A 382 4.65 10.88 40.54
N ARG A 383 4.24 11.05 41.82
CA ARG A 383 3.65 9.94 42.60
C ARG A 383 2.31 9.50 42.00
N ARG A 384 1.43 10.43 41.64
CA ARG A 384 0.15 10.13 40.98
C ARG A 384 0.36 9.43 39.63
N ALA A 385 1.34 9.87 38.84
CA ALA A 385 1.67 9.26 37.56
C ALA A 385 2.11 7.79 37.72
N ARG A 386 2.97 7.49 38.73
CA ARG A 386 3.34 6.11 39.06
C ARG A 386 2.11 5.27 39.44
N ASP A 387 1.24 5.80 40.30
CA ASP A 387 0.04 5.08 40.73
C ASP A 387 -0.90 4.77 39.55
N ARG A 388 -1.04 5.72 38.61
CA ARG A 388 -1.85 5.55 37.39
C ARG A 388 -1.25 4.52 36.44
N TYR A 389 0.05 4.60 36.16
CA TYR A 389 0.71 3.68 35.23
C TYR A 389 0.98 2.29 35.81
N ALA A 390 0.90 2.12 37.15
CA ALA A 390 1.05 0.81 37.81
C ALA A 390 0.02 -0.24 37.37
N CYS A 391 -1.06 0.15 36.70
CA CYS A 391 -2.00 -0.80 36.09
C CYS A 391 -1.32 -1.68 35.02
N PHE A 392 -0.30 -1.17 34.32
CA PHE A 392 0.47 -1.93 33.32
C PHE A 392 1.39 -2.99 33.95
N ASP A 393 1.79 -2.82 35.22
CA ASP A 393 2.71 -3.74 35.92
C ASP A 393 2.06 -5.10 36.23
N ARG A 394 0.73 -5.17 36.13
CA ARG A 394 -0.04 -6.43 36.26
C ARG A 394 0.22 -7.39 35.10
N HIS A 395 0.80 -6.90 34.00
CA HIS A 395 1.08 -7.66 32.79
C HIS A 395 2.57 -7.64 32.49
N ALA A 396 3.11 -8.78 32.08
CA ALA A 396 4.54 -8.93 31.82
C ALA A 396 5.02 -8.16 30.57
N ASP A 397 4.10 -7.88 29.63
CA ASP A 397 4.34 -7.17 28.38
C ASP A 397 3.01 -6.55 27.90
N GLU A 398 3.08 -5.67 26.90
CA GLU A 398 1.98 -4.87 26.38
C GLU A 398 1.00 -5.69 25.55
N GLN A 399 1.44 -6.81 24.97
CA GLN A 399 0.55 -7.74 24.28
C GLN A 399 -0.35 -8.50 25.26
N ARG A 400 0.20 -8.94 26.39
CA ARG A 400 -0.57 -9.56 27.47
C ARG A 400 -1.56 -8.58 28.07
N TYR A 401 -1.17 -7.31 28.17
CA TYR A 401 -2.11 -6.24 28.51
C TYR A 401 -3.23 -6.16 27.46
N GLY A 402 -2.88 -6.01 26.18
CA GLY A 402 -3.84 -5.92 25.08
C GLY A 402 -4.80 -7.11 25.03
N TYR A 403 -4.32 -8.33 25.26
CA TYR A 403 -5.13 -9.54 25.27
C TYR A 403 -6.12 -9.52 26.44
N ALA A 404 -5.64 -9.17 27.64
CA ALA A 404 -6.49 -9.09 28.82
C ALA A 404 -7.57 -8.00 28.67
N ALA A 405 -7.18 -6.83 28.13
CA ALA A 405 -8.07 -5.69 27.90
C ALA A 405 -9.12 -5.99 26.81
N ALA A 406 -8.73 -6.67 25.72
CA ALA A 406 -9.63 -6.99 24.61
C ALA A 406 -10.69 -8.06 24.96
N PHE A 407 -10.34 -9.03 25.82
CA PHE A 407 -11.19 -10.17 26.14
C PHE A 407 -11.80 -10.12 27.56
N GLY A 408 -11.74 -8.96 28.22
CA GLY A 408 -12.40 -8.73 29.52
C GLY A 408 -11.80 -9.52 30.69
N ALA A 409 -10.54 -9.92 30.60
CA ALA A 409 -9.82 -10.64 31.65
C ALA A 409 -9.11 -9.71 32.65
N GLY A 410 -9.39 -8.40 32.60
CA GLY A 410 -8.89 -7.36 33.49
C GLY A 410 -9.55 -6.00 33.20
N GLU A 411 -9.37 -5.03 34.10
CA GLU A 411 -9.73 -3.63 33.83
C GLU A 411 -8.72 -3.01 32.86
N SER A 412 -9.19 -2.19 31.90
CA SER A 412 -8.28 -1.41 31.05
C SER A 412 -7.58 -0.31 31.85
N CYS A 413 -6.41 0.08 31.39
CA CYS A 413 -5.66 1.24 31.87
C CYS A 413 -6.18 2.57 31.30
N GLU A 414 -7.20 2.54 30.43
CA GLU A 414 -7.73 3.68 29.67
C GLU A 414 -8.01 4.90 30.57
N ASP A 415 -8.81 4.73 31.63
CA ASP A 415 -9.14 5.84 32.54
C ASP A 415 -7.89 6.45 33.19
N GLN A 416 -6.89 5.62 33.50
CA GLN A 416 -5.67 6.06 34.17
C GLN A 416 -4.75 6.82 33.21
N VAL A 417 -4.58 6.33 31.98
CA VAL A 417 -3.75 7.02 30.97
C VAL A 417 -4.39 8.32 30.51
N VAL A 418 -5.72 8.36 30.34
CA VAL A 418 -6.46 9.58 30.01
C VAL A 418 -6.37 10.59 31.15
N ALA A 419 -6.57 10.16 32.40
CA ALA A 419 -6.42 11.05 33.55
C ALA A 419 -5.00 11.62 33.66
N GLN A 420 -3.97 10.81 33.35
CA GLN A 420 -2.59 11.28 33.33
C GLN A 420 -2.33 12.29 32.21
N LEU A 421 -2.85 12.06 31.01
CA LEU A 421 -2.73 12.99 29.90
C LEU A 421 -3.41 14.33 30.19
N VAL A 422 -4.63 14.32 30.75
CA VAL A 422 -5.35 15.53 31.16
C VAL A 422 -4.57 16.31 32.22
N GLU A 423 -3.97 15.63 33.18
CA GLU A 423 -3.14 16.29 34.19
C GLU A 423 -1.89 16.95 33.58
N MET A 424 -1.21 16.27 32.65
CA MET A 424 -0.08 16.85 31.92
C MET A 424 -0.49 18.14 31.19
N GLN A 425 -1.60 18.11 30.45
CA GLN A 425 -2.11 19.30 29.73
C GLN A 425 -2.49 20.46 30.67
N ARG A 426 -3.04 20.14 31.85
CA ARG A 426 -3.34 21.15 32.88
C ARG A 426 -2.07 21.78 33.44
N LEU A 427 -1.06 20.95 33.77
CA LEU A 427 0.23 21.43 34.26
C LEU A 427 0.91 22.36 33.26
N THR A 428 0.83 22.06 31.96
CA THR A 428 1.31 22.95 30.89
C THR A 428 0.66 24.33 30.95
N THR A 429 -0.67 24.36 31.09
CA THR A 429 -1.44 25.61 31.12
C THR A 429 -1.14 26.44 32.38
N GLU A 430 -0.97 25.78 33.53
CA GLU A 430 -0.72 26.43 34.83
C GLU A 430 0.72 26.96 34.94
N HIS A 431 1.71 26.24 34.41
CA HIS A 431 3.10 26.69 34.39
C HIS A 431 3.37 27.78 33.36
N LEU A 432 2.60 27.86 32.26
CA LEU A 432 2.64 29.02 31.35
C LEU A 432 2.21 30.34 32.04
N ALA A 433 1.47 30.25 33.15
CA ALA A 433 1.03 31.41 33.92
C ALA A 433 2.00 31.80 35.06
N THR A 434 3.04 31.01 35.33
CA THR A 434 3.99 31.19 36.44
C THR A 434 5.43 30.91 35.97
N ASP A 435 6.15 31.94 35.48
CA ASP A 435 7.58 31.95 35.07
C ASP A 435 8.50 31.04 35.94
N ASP A 436 9.59 30.38 35.52
CA ASP A 436 10.35 30.26 34.24
C ASP A 436 11.46 29.17 34.41
N SER A 437 11.13 27.97 34.93
CA SER A 437 12.17 26.98 35.34
C SER A 437 12.28 25.68 34.53
N ALA A 438 11.25 25.33 33.73
CA ALA A 438 11.27 24.11 32.92
C ALA A 438 11.58 24.45 31.45
N ASP A 439 12.59 23.78 30.86
CA ASP A 439 12.93 23.90 29.44
C ASP A 439 11.68 23.59 28.59
N PRO A 440 11.19 24.54 27.76
CA PRO A 440 10.02 24.34 26.91
C PRO A 440 10.12 23.08 26.03
N ASP A 441 11.34 22.68 25.64
CA ASP A 441 11.54 21.42 24.92
C ASP A 441 11.26 20.22 25.83
N GLU A 442 11.87 20.14 27.03
CA GLU A 442 11.69 19.00 27.95
C GLU A 442 10.22 18.81 28.32
N ARG A 443 9.48 19.90 28.52
CA ARG A 443 8.03 19.87 28.73
C ARG A 443 7.28 19.30 27.52
N PHE A 444 7.55 19.81 26.31
CA PHE A 444 6.94 19.30 25.09
C PHE A 444 7.20 17.80 24.90
N TYR A 445 8.43 17.34 25.17
CA TYR A 445 8.78 15.93 25.12
C TYR A 445 7.97 15.09 26.10
N ALA A 446 7.82 15.53 27.36
CA ALA A 446 7.02 14.83 28.36
C ALA A 446 5.53 14.78 27.98
N GLU A 447 4.97 15.87 27.43
CA GLU A 447 3.59 15.89 26.94
C GLU A 447 3.38 14.91 25.77
N GLN A 448 4.30 14.87 24.81
CA GLN A 448 4.21 13.92 23.70
C GLN A 448 4.35 12.47 24.17
N ASN A 449 5.19 12.19 25.18
CA ASN A 449 5.22 10.86 25.81
C ASN A 449 3.88 10.50 26.46
N ALA A 450 3.20 11.45 27.12
CA ALA A 450 1.88 11.19 27.72
C ALA A 450 0.80 10.92 26.64
N HIS A 451 0.85 11.63 25.52
CA HIS A 451 0.01 11.34 24.35
C HIS A 451 0.30 9.96 23.77
N LEU A 452 1.58 9.59 23.62
CA LEU A 452 1.99 8.27 23.16
C LEU A 452 1.44 7.17 24.05
N VAL A 453 1.56 7.29 25.38
CA VAL A 453 1.04 6.27 26.30
C VAL A 453 -0.47 6.10 26.16
N SER A 454 -1.21 7.19 25.98
CA SER A 454 -2.66 7.13 25.77
C SER A 454 -3.02 6.44 24.44
N ASP A 455 -2.34 6.80 23.35
CA ASP A 455 -2.60 6.23 22.03
C ASP A 455 -2.14 4.77 21.93
N ALA A 456 -1.03 4.42 22.60
CA ALA A 456 -0.50 3.07 22.67
C ALA A 456 -1.41 2.14 23.50
N GLU A 457 -2.03 2.63 24.58
CA GLU A 457 -3.05 1.89 25.31
C GLU A 457 -4.18 1.46 24.39
N GLU A 458 -4.76 2.42 23.65
CA GLU A 458 -5.85 2.17 22.71
C GLU A 458 -5.40 1.18 21.62
N TYR A 459 -4.21 1.39 21.07
CA TYR A 459 -3.61 0.50 20.09
C TYR A 459 -3.51 -0.95 20.58
N TYR A 460 -2.92 -1.19 21.76
CA TYR A 460 -2.75 -2.54 22.28
C TYR A 460 -4.07 -3.20 22.67
N ARG A 461 -5.01 -2.42 23.22
CA ARG A 461 -6.37 -2.89 23.52
C ARG A 461 -7.12 -3.30 22.25
N MET A 462 -6.90 -2.62 21.13
CA MET A 462 -7.50 -2.93 19.84
C MET A 462 -6.71 -3.93 19.00
N MET A 463 -5.51 -4.35 19.43
CA MET A 463 -4.60 -5.24 18.69
C MET A 463 -5.25 -6.59 18.33
N PHE A 464 -6.15 -7.09 19.18
CA PHE A 464 -6.86 -8.36 18.97
C PHE A 464 -8.20 -8.19 18.22
N GLY A 465 -8.49 -6.97 17.75
CA GLY A 465 -9.64 -6.62 16.92
C GLY A 465 -9.31 -6.58 15.42
N THR A 466 -9.90 -5.65 14.69
CA THR A 466 -9.69 -5.52 13.23
C THR A 466 -8.38 -4.79 12.90
N ARG A 467 -7.53 -5.38 12.03
CA ARG A 467 -6.25 -4.83 11.54
C ARG A 467 -6.33 -3.35 11.12
N VAL A 468 -7.34 -3.00 10.32
CA VAL A 468 -7.54 -1.64 9.78
C VAL A 468 -7.58 -0.58 10.89
N SER A 469 -8.16 -0.91 12.05
CA SER A 469 -8.23 0.04 13.16
C SER A 469 -6.85 0.33 13.74
N THR A 470 -6.04 -0.69 13.98
CA THR A 470 -4.70 -0.54 14.58
C THR A 470 -3.71 0.15 13.66
N TRP A 471 -3.77 -0.14 12.35
CA TRP A 471 -2.98 0.57 11.34
C TRP A 471 -3.33 2.06 11.32
N ASN A 472 -4.63 2.37 11.28
CA ASN A 472 -5.11 3.76 11.25
C ASN A 472 -4.76 4.52 12.52
N LEU A 473 -4.84 3.88 13.70
CA LEU A 473 -4.40 4.49 14.96
C LEU A 473 -2.92 4.86 14.92
N ARG A 474 -2.08 3.96 14.39
CA ARG A 474 -0.62 4.19 14.27
C ARG A 474 -0.31 5.40 13.40
N ASP A 475 -0.83 5.44 12.18
CA ASP A 475 -0.57 6.54 11.27
C ASP A 475 -1.22 7.87 11.71
N GLN A 476 -2.38 7.81 12.38
CA GLN A 476 -2.98 9.00 13.01
C GLN A 476 -2.14 9.52 14.17
N HIS A 477 -1.55 8.65 14.98
CA HIS A 477 -0.60 9.05 16.01
C HIS A 477 0.60 9.77 15.38
N MET A 478 1.29 9.14 14.42
CA MET A 478 2.42 9.75 13.72
C MET A 478 2.07 11.12 13.12
N PHE A 479 0.88 11.25 12.52
CA PHE A 479 0.41 12.51 11.98
C PHE A 479 0.17 13.56 13.06
N ARG A 480 -0.53 13.23 14.16
CA ARG A 480 -0.77 14.16 15.29
C ARG A 480 0.54 14.62 15.91
N THR A 481 1.48 13.71 16.13
CA THR A 481 2.83 13.99 16.65
C THR A 481 3.61 14.91 15.71
N LEU A 482 3.58 14.68 14.39
CA LEU A 482 4.22 15.54 13.39
C LEU A 482 3.64 16.97 13.40
N ILE A 483 2.32 17.11 13.50
CA ILE A 483 1.67 18.43 13.56
C ILE A 483 1.96 19.14 14.88
N ALA A 484 1.97 18.42 16.00
CA ALA A 484 2.37 18.98 17.30
C ALA A 484 3.82 19.46 17.26
N LEU A 485 4.73 18.68 16.67
CA LEU A 485 6.12 19.04 16.46
C LEU A 485 6.28 20.28 15.59
N SER A 486 5.54 20.39 14.48
CA SER A 486 5.58 21.59 13.62
C SER A 486 5.22 22.85 14.41
N ARG A 487 4.15 22.79 15.21
CA ARG A 487 3.73 23.94 16.03
C ARG A 487 4.76 24.30 17.10
N HIS A 488 5.32 23.30 17.78
CA HIS A 488 6.38 23.50 18.78
C HIS A 488 7.60 24.19 18.16
N LEU A 489 8.07 23.69 17.02
CA LEU A 489 9.20 24.27 16.29
C LEU A 489 8.89 25.69 15.78
N GLU A 490 7.67 25.96 15.31
CA GLU A 490 7.26 27.29 14.87
C GLU A 490 7.32 28.32 16.02
N GLN A 491 6.79 27.95 17.18
CA GLN A 491 6.82 28.79 18.37
C GLN A 491 8.26 29.09 18.81
N ARG A 492 9.11 28.05 18.82
CA ARG A 492 10.50 28.16 19.23
C ARG A 492 11.34 28.97 18.24
N LEU A 493 11.18 28.75 16.94
CA LEU A 493 12.00 29.38 15.90
C LEU A 493 11.48 30.78 15.53
N GLY A 494 10.25 31.14 15.91
CA GLY A 494 9.62 32.39 15.51
C GLY A 494 9.35 32.50 14.00
N ARG A 495 9.38 31.37 13.29
CA ARG A 495 9.16 31.27 11.84
C ARG A 495 8.51 29.94 11.49
N MET A 496 7.99 29.84 10.28
CA MET A 496 7.47 28.57 9.76
C MET A 496 8.51 27.46 9.82
N ALA A 497 8.17 26.37 10.51
CA ALA A 497 8.99 25.17 10.57
C ALA A 497 8.91 24.41 9.24
N LYS A 498 10.04 23.82 8.85
CA LYS A 498 10.16 22.90 7.72
C LYS A 498 10.77 21.59 8.21
N ILE A 499 10.12 20.47 7.94
CA ILE A 499 10.44 19.16 8.51
C ILE A 499 10.62 18.15 7.39
N VAL A 500 11.72 17.40 7.43
CA VAL A 500 11.90 16.20 6.61
C VAL A 500 11.38 15.01 7.40
N VAL A 501 10.59 14.13 6.79
CA VAL A 501 10.08 12.91 7.42
C VAL A 501 10.68 11.70 6.72
N TRP A 502 11.21 10.75 7.48
CA TRP A 502 11.68 9.46 6.98
C TRP A 502 10.78 8.33 7.50
N ALA A 503 10.09 7.65 6.59
CA ALA A 503 9.26 6.50 6.91
C ALA A 503 9.26 5.52 5.73
N HIS A 504 8.69 4.34 5.90
CA HIS A 504 8.47 3.40 4.81
C HIS A 504 7.49 3.96 3.76
N ASN A 505 7.61 3.55 2.48
CA ASN A 505 6.66 3.93 1.42
C ASN A 505 5.20 3.68 1.83
N SER A 506 4.92 2.57 2.54
CA SER A 506 3.58 2.21 3.02
C SER A 506 2.97 3.24 3.99
N HIS A 507 3.79 3.93 4.77
CA HIS A 507 3.35 5.03 5.63
C HIS A 507 3.33 6.37 4.88
N LEU A 508 4.16 6.51 3.85
CA LEU A 508 4.55 7.80 3.31
C LEU A 508 3.88 8.19 1.99
N GLY A 509 3.48 7.22 1.17
CA GLY A 509 2.71 7.46 -0.04
C GLY A 509 1.29 7.93 0.26
N ASP A 510 0.53 8.39 -0.74
CA ASP A 510 -0.90 8.63 -0.56
C ASP A 510 -1.68 7.31 -0.63
N ALA A 511 -2.13 6.78 0.51
CA ALA A 511 -2.85 5.51 0.59
C ALA A 511 -4.08 5.44 -0.32
N ARG A 512 -4.73 6.56 -0.69
CA ARG A 512 -5.89 6.58 -1.62
C ARG A 512 -5.53 6.05 -3.02
N ALA A 513 -4.25 6.06 -3.37
CA ALA A 513 -3.72 5.51 -4.61
C ALA A 513 -3.32 4.03 -4.49
N THR A 514 -3.69 3.35 -3.40
CA THR A 514 -3.25 1.99 -3.08
C THR A 514 -4.41 1.06 -2.73
N GLU A 515 -4.19 -0.24 -2.88
CA GLU A 515 -5.08 -1.30 -2.40
C GLU A 515 -5.30 -1.23 -0.87
N MET A 516 -4.34 -0.69 -0.11
CA MET A 516 -4.45 -0.48 1.34
C MET A 516 -5.51 0.58 1.65
N GLY A 517 -5.47 1.72 0.95
CA GLY A 517 -6.50 2.77 1.09
C GLY A 517 -7.89 2.28 0.71
N ALA A 518 -7.96 1.45 -0.33
CA ALA A 518 -9.16 0.76 -0.72
C ALA A 518 -9.70 -0.14 0.42
N ALA A 519 -8.82 -0.78 1.20
CA ALA A 519 -9.17 -1.56 2.38
C ALA A 519 -9.60 -0.72 3.60
N GLY A 520 -9.58 0.61 3.49
CA GLY A 520 -9.90 1.54 4.56
C GLY A 520 -8.70 1.87 5.45
N GLU A 521 -7.49 1.43 5.09
CA GLU A 521 -6.26 1.82 5.77
C GLU A 521 -5.89 3.26 5.36
N LEU A 522 -5.50 4.08 6.33
CA LEU A 522 -4.97 5.42 6.14
C LEU A 522 -3.47 5.37 6.37
N ASN A 523 -2.73 6.31 5.79
CA ASN A 523 -1.33 6.47 6.11
C ASN A 523 -0.91 7.93 6.30
N LEU A 524 0.26 8.13 6.90
CA LEU A 524 0.82 9.45 7.19
C LEU A 524 0.90 10.33 5.93
N GLY A 525 1.32 9.78 4.80
CA GLY A 525 1.40 10.47 3.52
C GLY A 525 0.06 11.04 3.06
N GLN A 526 -1.00 10.23 3.08
CA GLN A 526 -2.36 10.69 2.79
C GLN A 526 -2.79 11.81 3.75
N LEU A 527 -2.62 11.62 5.06
CA LEU A 527 -3.05 12.59 6.07
C LEU A 527 -2.32 13.93 5.90
N VAL A 528 -1.01 13.90 5.65
CA VAL A 528 -0.21 15.09 5.37
C VAL A 528 -0.67 15.76 4.09
N ARG A 529 -0.86 15.02 2.99
CA ARG A 529 -1.28 15.59 1.71
C ARG A 529 -2.68 16.22 1.78
N GLN A 530 -3.61 15.61 2.53
CA GLN A 530 -4.94 16.19 2.76
C GLN A 530 -4.88 17.46 3.61
N SER A 531 -4.01 17.50 4.61
CA SER A 531 -3.83 18.66 5.50
C SER A 531 -2.99 19.79 4.89
N HIS A 532 -2.05 19.46 3.99
CA HIS A 532 -1.04 20.37 3.43
C HIS A 532 -0.82 20.12 1.92
N PRO A 533 -1.85 20.25 1.07
CA PRO A 533 -1.80 19.78 -0.32
C PRO A 533 -0.71 20.45 -1.16
N THR A 534 -0.46 21.75 -0.98
CA THR A 534 0.59 22.47 -1.71
C THR A 534 1.91 22.55 -0.95
N ALA A 535 1.87 22.34 0.37
CA ALA A 535 3.00 22.50 1.29
C ALA A 535 3.65 21.17 1.69
N SER A 536 3.31 20.08 1.00
CA SER A 536 3.93 18.77 1.20
C SER A 536 4.50 18.19 -0.10
N ARG A 537 5.55 17.35 0.02
CA ARG A 537 6.07 16.53 -1.07
C ARG A 537 6.32 15.11 -0.59
N LEU A 538 5.88 14.12 -1.35
CA LEU A 538 6.05 12.69 -1.08
C LEU A 538 7.02 12.11 -2.13
N ILE A 539 8.18 11.62 -1.69
CA ILE A 539 9.21 11.05 -2.55
C ILE A 539 9.38 9.57 -2.20
N GLY A 540 9.00 8.67 -3.10
CA GLY A 540 9.10 7.22 -2.91
C GLY A 540 10.39 6.62 -3.47
N PHE A 541 10.65 5.37 -3.12
CA PHE A 541 11.73 4.55 -3.72
C PHE A 541 11.20 3.25 -4.31
N SER A 542 11.96 2.64 -5.22
CA SER A 542 11.69 1.31 -5.77
C SER A 542 12.99 0.58 -6.13
N THR A 543 12.98 -0.75 -6.12
CA THR A 543 14.15 -1.57 -6.51
C THR A 543 13.75 -2.91 -7.12
N HIS A 544 14.44 -3.31 -8.19
CA HIS A 544 14.18 -4.57 -8.88
C HIS A 544 14.71 -5.77 -8.11
N THR A 545 15.95 -5.73 -7.62
CA THR A 545 16.61 -6.85 -6.94
C THR A 545 17.77 -6.38 -6.04
N GLY A 546 18.58 -7.33 -5.56
CA GLY A 546 19.77 -7.08 -4.76
C GLY A 546 19.73 -7.82 -3.43
N THR A 547 20.15 -7.15 -2.37
CA THR A 547 20.13 -7.68 -0.99
C THR A 547 19.55 -6.66 -0.02
N VAL A 548 18.90 -7.17 1.02
CA VAL A 548 18.25 -6.38 2.07
C VAL A 548 18.58 -6.96 3.44
N THR A 549 18.74 -6.11 4.44
CA THR A 549 18.81 -6.53 5.85
C THR A 549 17.39 -6.70 6.38
N ALA A 550 16.99 -7.93 6.67
CA ALA A 550 15.66 -8.25 7.20
C ALA A 550 15.71 -9.48 8.10
N ALA A 551 14.62 -9.78 8.81
CA ALA A 551 14.44 -11.03 9.54
C ALA A 551 13.47 -11.98 8.80
N GLU A 552 13.59 -13.29 9.06
CA GLU A 552 12.65 -14.29 8.52
C GLU A 552 11.31 -14.32 9.28
N ALA A 553 11.33 -13.86 10.53
CA ALA A 553 10.18 -13.76 11.42
C ALA A 553 10.36 -12.59 12.40
N TRP A 554 9.26 -12.17 13.01
CA TRP A 554 9.27 -11.19 14.10
C TRP A 554 10.21 -11.64 15.22
N ASP A 555 10.91 -10.67 15.82
CA ASP A 555 11.97 -10.86 16.82
C ASP A 555 13.15 -11.74 16.35
N GLY A 556 13.22 -12.05 15.05
CA GLY A 556 14.32 -12.77 14.44
C GLY A 556 15.59 -11.90 14.35
N PRO A 557 16.77 -12.53 14.23
CA PRO A 557 18.01 -11.79 14.02
C PRO A 557 18.02 -11.13 12.63
N ALA A 558 18.69 -9.98 12.53
CA ALA A 558 19.01 -9.35 11.25
C ALA A 558 19.82 -10.30 10.36
N ARG A 559 19.40 -10.45 9.11
CA ARG A 559 20.09 -11.24 8.08
C ARG A 559 20.19 -10.46 6.79
N THR A 560 21.32 -10.62 6.10
CA THR A 560 21.41 -10.24 4.69
C THR A 560 20.64 -11.27 3.86
N MET A 561 19.54 -10.85 3.26
CA MET A 561 18.64 -11.67 2.46
C MET A 561 18.65 -11.19 1.01
N ARG A 562 18.58 -12.12 0.05
CA ARG A 562 18.50 -11.79 -1.37
C ARG A 562 17.07 -11.40 -1.74
N VAL A 563 16.90 -10.22 -2.32
CA VAL A 563 15.62 -9.74 -2.84
C VAL A 563 15.34 -10.45 -4.18
N GLN A 564 14.18 -11.08 -4.32
CA GLN A 564 13.80 -11.72 -5.58
C GLN A 564 13.72 -10.69 -6.71
N PRO A 565 13.99 -11.06 -7.97
CA PRO A 565 13.66 -10.19 -9.11
C PRO A 565 12.20 -9.75 -9.04
N SER A 566 11.91 -8.50 -9.42
CA SER A 566 10.56 -7.98 -9.34
C SER A 566 9.58 -8.70 -10.27
N LEU A 567 8.33 -8.77 -9.84
CA LEU A 567 7.27 -9.48 -10.56
C LEU A 567 6.84 -8.74 -11.82
N ASP A 568 6.44 -9.48 -12.85
CA ASP A 568 5.84 -8.90 -14.05
C ASP A 568 4.59 -8.06 -13.69
N GLY A 569 4.44 -6.92 -14.35
CA GLY A 569 3.37 -5.97 -14.06
C GLY A 569 3.57 -5.13 -12.79
N SER A 570 4.73 -5.22 -12.14
CA SER A 570 5.11 -4.33 -11.05
C SER A 570 5.75 -3.03 -11.54
N VAL A 571 5.71 -2.00 -10.69
CA VAL A 571 6.44 -0.74 -10.87
C VAL A 571 7.93 -1.06 -11.04
N GLU A 572 8.49 -1.89 -10.17
CA GLU A 572 9.91 -2.22 -10.20
C GLU A 572 10.31 -2.92 -11.50
N ASN A 573 9.48 -3.83 -12.02
CA ASN A 573 9.76 -4.54 -13.29
C ASN A 573 9.63 -3.62 -14.51
N LEU A 574 8.62 -2.73 -14.51
CA LEU A 574 8.48 -1.70 -15.54
C LEU A 574 9.69 -0.76 -15.58
N LEU A 575 10.23 -0.41 -14.42
CA LEU A 575 11.39 0.48 -14.31
C LEU A 575 12.71 -0.24 -14.60
N HIS A 576 12.84 -1.52 -14.25
CA HIS A 576 13.97 -2.38 -14.64
C HIS A 576 14.14 -2.50 -16.16
N GLY A 577 13.03 -2.49 -16.92
CA GLY A 577 13.05 -2.50 -18.39
C GLY A 577 13.66 -1.23 -19.02
N ILE A 578 13.94 -0.20 -18.21
CA ILE A 578 14.70 0.97 -18.60
C ILE A 578 16.19 0.64 -18.40
N ASP A 579 16.97 0.56 -19.47
CA ASP A 579 18.43 0.28 -19.48
C ASP A 579 19.26 1.39 -18.78
N ARG A 580 19.00 1.60 -17.48
CA ARG A 580 19.55 2.62 -16.57
C ARG A 580 19.44 2.13 -15.13
N ASP A 581 20.60 2.01 -14.47
CA ASP A 581 20.68 1.49 -13.09
C ASP A 581 19.97 2.35 -12.04
N GLN A 582 19.90 3.67 -12.24
CA GLN A 582 19.25 4.58 -11.28
C GLN A 582 18.74 5.85 -11.94
N PHE A 583 17.54 6.28 -11.55
CA PHE A 583 16.92 7.51 -12.04
C PHE A 583 15.76 7.97 -11.14
N LEU A 584 15.36 9.22 -11.32
CA LEU A 584 14.20 9.86 -10.72
C LEU A 584 13.11 10.03 -11.78
N LEU A 585 11.86 9.75 -11.39
CA LEU A 585 10.67 10.15 -12.11
C LEU A 585 9.90 11.19 -11.30
N ARG A 586 9.43 12.23 -11.97
CA ARG A 586 8.64 13.32 -11.38
C ARG A 586 7.20 13.23 -11.87
N PHE A 587 6.26 13.23 -10.93
CA PHE A 587 4.81 13.14 -11.18
C PHE A 587 4.09 14.46 -10.93
N ASP A 588 4.80 15.45 -10.40
CA ASP A 588 4.35 16.82 -10.21
C ASP A 588 4.30 17.63 -11.53
N THR A 589 4.42 16.97 -12.68
CA THR A 589 4.40 17.58 -14.01
C THR A 589 3.36 16.92 -14.94
N ASP A 590 2.90 17.68 -15.94
CA ASP A 590 1.92 17.22 -16.94
C ASP A 590 2.47 16.14 -17.91
N THR A 591 3.76 15.81 -17.81
CA THR A 591 4.43 14.86 -18.72
C THR A 591 4.43 13.41 -18.22
N THR A 592 3.74 13.14 -17.12
CA THR A 592 3.72 11.81 -16.49
C THR A 592 3.16 10.73 -17.44
N PRO A 593 3.94 9.67 -17.76
CA PRO A 593 3.47 8.57 -18.61
C PRO A 593 2.22 7.87 -18.05
N GLU A 594 1.24 7.58 -18.92
CA GLU A 594 -0.03 6.94 -18.53
C GLU A 594 0.17 5.57 -17.85
N ALA A 595 1.23 4.85 -18.21
CA ALA A 595 1.57 3.56 -17.60
C ALA A 595 1.81 3.66 -16.07
N LEU A 596 2.24 4.82 -15.58
CA LEU A 596 2.47 5.11 -14.15
C LEU A 596 1.24 5.72 -13.46
N ARG A 597 0.19 6.04 -14.22
CA ARG A 597 -1.15 6.41 -13.71
C ARG A 597 -2.11 5.23 -13.65
N SER A 598 -1.76 4.12 -14.29
CA SER A 598 -2.52 2.86 -14.26
C SER A 598 -2.16 2.05 -13.00
N ALA A 599 -3.02 1.12 -12.60
CA ALA A 599 -2.73 0.24 -11.48
C ALA A 599 -1.57 -0.73 -11.80
N LEU A 600 -0.59 -0.82 -10.90
CA LEU A 600 0.59 -1.69 -10.96
C LEU A 600 0.81 -2.36 -9.62
N LEU A 601 1.53 -3.48 -9.59
CA LEU A 601 2.05 -4.01 -8.33
C LEU A 601 3.19 -3.12 -7.82
N GLU A 602 3.23 -2.82 -6.52
CA GLU A 602 4.38 -2.18 -5.87
C GLU A 602 4.90 -3.05 -4.75
N ARG A 603 6.22 -3.16 -4.66
CA ARG A 603 6.92 -3.93 -3.63
C ARG A 603 7.10 -3.11 -2.35
N ALA A 604 6.78 -3.70 -1.21
CA ALA A 604 7.01 -3.15 0.12
C ALA A 604 7.62 -4.21 1.04
N ILE A 605 8.92 -4.09 1.34
CA ILE A 605 9.62 -5.01 2.23
C ILE A 605 9.82 -4.35 3.60
N GLY A 606 8.99 -4.74 4.55
CA GLY A 606 9.16 -4.30 5.93
C GLY A 606 10.39 -4.91 6.62
N VAL A 607 10.32 -5.01 7.94
CA VAL A 607 11.38 -5.55 8.80
C VAL A 607 11.51 -7.08 8.71
N VAL A 608 10.43 -7.74 8.26
CA VAL A 608 10.38 -9.17 7.95
C VAL A 608 10.30 -9.33 6.44
N TYR A 609 11.12 -10.22 5.87
CA TYR A 609 11.09 -10.54 4.44
C TYR A 609 10.85 -12.03 4.21
N ARG A 610 9.84 -12.37 3.39
CA ARG A 610 9.41 -13.73 3.08
C ARG A 610 9.44 -13.98 1.57
N PRO A 611 10.61 -14.35 1.01
CA PRO A 611 10.77 -14.56 -0.44
C PRO A 611 9.79 -15.59 -1.02
N GLN A 612 9.46 -16.65 -0.27
CA GLN A 612 8.63 -17.75 -0.75
C GLN A 612 7.15 -17.37 -0.93
N SER A 613 6.71 -16.27 -0.32
CA SER A 613 5.33 -15.76 -0.42
C SER A 613 5.27 -14.32 -0.89
N GLU A 614 6.31 -13.82 -1.58
CA GLU A 614 6.54 -12.39 -1.80
C GLU A 614 5.34 -11.68 -2.45
N ARG A 615 4.73 -12.25 -3.50
CA ARG A 615 3.52 -11.69 -4.13
C ARG A 615 2.39 -11.44 -3.14
N ARG A 616 2.22 -12.30 -2.15
CA ARG A 616 1.16 -12.19 -1.15
C ARG A 616 1.57 -11.31 0.01
N SER A 617 2.84 -11.35 0.43
CA SER A 617 3.30 -10.72 1.67
C SER A 617 4.00 -9.36 1.51
N HIS A 618 4.37 -8.98 0.30
CA HIS A 618 5.20 -7.79 0.02
C HIS A 618 4.76 -7.03 -1.22
N TYR A 619 3.59 -7.33 -1.78
CA TYR A 619 3.07 -6.65 -2.96
C TYR A 619 1.61 -6.26 -2.77
N PHE A 620 1.30 -5.03 -3.17
CA PHE A 620 -0.05 -4.50 -3.25
C PHE A 620 -0.22 -3.72 -4.55
N HIS A 621 -1.46 -3.49 -4.99
CA HIS A 621 -1.69 -2.65 -6.16
C HIS A 621 -1.62 -1.16 -5.82
N THR A 622 -1.02 -0.37 -6.71
CA THR A 622 -0.98 1.08 -6.61
C THR A 622 -1.00 1.78 -7.98
N ARG A 623 -1.36 3.06 -7.99
CA ARG A 623 -1.06 4.01 -9.06
C ARG A 623 0.12 4.91 -8.59
N PRO A 624 1.38 4.64 -9.00
CA PRO A 624 2.55 5.30 -8.39
C PRO A 624 2.56 6.83 -8.60
N ALA A 625 2.05 7.31 -9.74
CA ALA A 625 1.94 8.74 -10.01
C ALA A 625 0.91 9.49 -9.14
N ASP A 626 -0.07 8.77 -8.59
CA ASP A 626 -1.03 9.34 -7.64
C ASP A 626 -0.53 9.14 -6.19
N GLN A 627 0.28 8.11 -5.95
CA GLN A 627 0.85 7.82 -4.63
C GLN A 627 1.93 8.83 -4.25
N PHE A 628 2.82 9.20 -5.17
CA PHE A 628 3.98 10.05 -4.89
C PHE A 628 4.02 11.30 -5.79
N ASP A 629 4.75 12.33 -5.37
CA ASP A 629 5.14 13.44 -6.26
C ASP A 629 6.38 13.09 -7.09
N ALA A 630 7.19 12.16 -6.60
CA ALA A 630 8.37 11.67 -7.28
C ALA A 630 8.74 10.25 -6.82
N LEU A 631 9.34 9.46 -7.70
CA LEU A 631 9.80 8.10 -7.41
C LEU A 631 11.25 7.92 -7.87
N ILE A 632 12.12 7.50 -6.95
CA ILE A 632 13.51 7.18 -7.24
C ILE A 632 13.63 5.66 -7.42
N HIS A 633 14.15 5.25 -8.56
CA HIS A 633 14.44 3.85 -8.86
C HIS A 633 15.93 3.57 -8.75
N ILE A 634 16.28 2.47 -8.08
CA ILE A 634 17.64 1.91 -8.03
C ILE A 634 17.51 0.43 -8.32
N ASP A 635 18.02 -0.01 -9.45
CA ASP A 635 17.74 -1.34 -10.01
C ASP A 635 18.24 -2.48 -9.09
N GLU A 636 19.50 -2.38 -8.65
CA GLU A 636 20.11 -3.33 -7.72
C GLU A 636 20.57 -2.62 -6.43
N THR A 637 20.20 -3.19 -5.28
CA THR A 637 20.45 -2.60 -3.95
C THR A 637 21.24 -3.52 -3.01
N THR A 638 21.81 -2.95 -1.94
CA THR A 638 22.64 -3.68 -0.97
C THR A 638 22.12 -3.61 0.45
N ALA A 639 22.29 -4.72 1.19
CA ALA A 639 21.81 -4.86 2.54
C ALA A 639 22.48 -3.86 3.51
N LEU A 640 21.65 -3.16 4.28
CA LEU A 640 22.05 -2.14 5.25
C LEU A 640 22.85 -2.74 6.41
N PRO A 641 24.11 -2.34 6.62
CA PRO A 641 24.92 -2.91 7.71
C PRO A 641 24.44 -2.41 9.09
N PRO A 642 23.99 -3.31 9.99
CA PRO A 642 23.72 -2.93 11.37
C PRO A 642 25.02 -2.56 12.11
N LEU A 643 24.93 -1.72 13.15
CA LEU A 643 26.09 -1.43 14.00
C LEU A 643 26.48 -2.65 14.86
N ASP A 644 25.50 -3.43 15.28
CA ASP A 644 25.74 -4.65 16.06
C ASP A 644 26.09 -5.80 15.11
N ARG A 645 27.34 -6.28 15.16
CA ARG A 645 27.84 -7.32 14.23
C ARG A 645 27.38 -8.74 14.57
N ILE A 646 26.83 -8.99 15.76
CA ILE A 646 26.39 -10.30 16.25
C ILE A 646 25.30 -10.05 17.30
N SER A 647 24.11 -10.61 17.11
CA SER A 647 23.04 -10.60 18.11
C SER A 647 23.46 -11.41 19.35
N HIS A 648 24.08 -10.74 20.34
CA HIS A 648 24.30 -11.30 21.66
C HIS A 648 23.04 -11.13 22.50
N ARG A 649 22.41 -12.27 22.85
CA ARG A 649 21.34 -12.39 23.84
C ARG A 649 21.78 -11.79 25.20
N GLY A 650 21.17 -10.68 25.58
CA GLY A 650 20.82 -10.41 26.98
C GLY A 650 19.48 -11.09 27.34
N PRO A 651 19.07 -11.14 28.62
CA PRO A 651 17.73 -11.62 28.95
C PRO A 651 16.73 -10.74 28.22
N ALA A 652 15.98 -11.33 27.29
CA ALA A 652 14.93 -10.65 26.58
C ALA A 652 13.92 -10.15 27.61
N GLU A 653 13.68 -8.84 27.66
CA GLU A 653 12.32 -8.40 27.96
C GLU A 653 11.42 -9.10 26.93
N PRO A 654 10.28 -9.70 27.32
CA PRO A 654 9.38 -10.32 26.36
C PRO A 654 8.99 -9.26 25.33
N GLY A 655 9.49 -9.41 24.10
CA GLY A 655 9.29 -8.43 23.05
C GLY A 655 7.81 -8.26 22.72
N GLU A 656 7.39 -7.02 22.54
CA GLU A 656 6.11 -6.71 21.92
C GLU A 656 6.16 -7.20 20.47
N THR A 657 5.51 -8.34 20.17
CA THR A 657 5.40 -8.74 18.76
C THR A 657 4.49 -7.75 18.02
N TYR A 658 5.04 -7.13 17.00
CA TYR A 658 4.36 -6.22 16.10
C TYR A 658 3.17 -6.91 15.41
N PRO A 659 2.15 -6.16 14.97
CA PRO A 659 1.04 -6.74 14.22
C PRO A 659 1.57 -7.52 13.02
N TYR A 660 1.10 -8.76 12.92
CA TYR A 660 1.41 -9.68 11.84
C TYR A 660 0.92 -9.07 10.51
N ALA A 661 1.83 -8.57 9.69
CA ALA A 661 1.54 -8.21 8.31
C ALA A 661 1.93 -9.38 7.38
N VAL A 662 0.92 -9.91 6.70
CA VAL A 662 1.04 -10.33 5.31
C VAL A 662 0.85 -9.08 4.48
#